data_AF-A0A6C2YTP1-F1
#
_entry.id   AF-A0A6C2YTP1-F1
#
_cell.length_a   1.000
_cell.length_b   1.000
_cell.length_c   1.000
_cell.angle_alpha   90.00
_cell.angle_beta   90.00
_cell.angle_gamma   90.00
#
_symmetry.space_group_name_H-M   'P 1'
#
loop_
_entity.id
_entity.type
_entity.pdbx_description
1 polymer ?
#
loop_
_entity_poly.entity_id
_entity_poly.type
_entity_poly.pdbx_seq_one_letter_code
_entity_poly.pdbx_strand_id
1 'polypeptide(L)'
;MPEIVHAPGDAALTPGDDATFARRWQEAQELLRERPAGGIPSSSAAESRSRRVDRLAGILRADAGGLRVIRDLLAGSAAERTLAGECLQRWPLPLPAGVLRAVDWLATDPELPERLRIHLVAKSIQSQPELDSTAITGLLQRLLQGLSPREASQRLHELGTYLPNQPEIATILEQLETRVQLRCPQCGFTGRRSEMGEHVWRVHAFVLDGWQIIEPWTLIGQQLDCYESTGQSVWLDRALSRAQQIDPVEGILRVNRLLLQRDRSDVSALAMLRDEARQRHATICPNCLASNDFPSTEEIPLATLSHGRFAVDGWAIEWMPRRRFRIVREQSIGMPDAVDSTPRGWSNWGLIWGLAVPVMLLALLVAIGWPRWLGTPFLPTLMLAIASAGIYAFAEFRQRFTPDDSERLLRLLWQEFIPDWRTRSNLPMHWRRIGAIAQTTWQEGLTGIGVETIQATIAALPDDDFHEVRATLTRLVIREQVSGGADAVPILAESLMACLDGRAPLESGDWLLADIPSAWLAGGGKARLRLLLLEFAFSRGWGVAELRQLARESAWVRTFWSAESSDDSLAQLRWLWQQSESRPWSAIGPAMSVLELARFPILGDQALALYPDLLWYQPIRDAAIASSAEEALFVTASGVVFRHRHLASDAADPIVKRYRRESGDRYELIYGELRLETAEPATDFAALLQEWNRYLHQEFLMQSESMLRYRAPAVMGLLRRVRVTTCRECGTVFAPRVGELGEAIVAIPAIPRG
;
A
#
# COMPACT_ATOMS: atom_id res chain seq x y z
N MET A 1 70.32 -22.59 -14.69
CA MET A 1 70.47 -23.24 -13.38
C MET A 1 71.72 -22.69 -12.73
N PRO A 2 71.64 -21.99 -11.59
CA PRO A 2 72.83 -21.85 -10.75
C PRO A 2 73.12 -23.21 -10.13
N GLU A 3 74.39 -23.62 -10.13
CA GLU A 3 74.86 -24.84 -9.47
C GLU A 3 74.30 -24.90 -8.05
N ILE A 4 73.40 -25.86 -7.79
CA ILE A 4 73.08 -26.26 -6.43
C ILE A 4 74.31 -27.02 -5.95
N VAL A 5 75.28 -26.24 -5.47
CA VAL A 5 76.51 -26.68 -4.84
C VAL A 5 76.16 -27.72 -3.77
N HIS A 6 76.79 -28.89 -3.89
CA HIS A 6 76.83 -29.92 -2.86
C HIS A 6 77.11 -29.29 -1.49
N ALA A 7 76.10 -29.26 -0.62
CA ALA A 7 76.29 -28.85 0.75
C ALA A 7 77.05 -29.97 1.49
N PRO A 8 78.15 -29.67 2.20
CA PRO A 8 78.86 -30.64 3.02
C PRO A 8 78.06 -30.87 4.29
N GLY A 9 77.23 -31.92 4.28
CA GLY A 9 76.33 -32.24 5.38
C GLY A 9 75.28 -33.30 5.09
N ASP A 10 75.35 -33.99 3.95
CA ASP A 10 74.61 -35.23 3.72
C ASP A 10 75.22 -36.31 4.62
N ALA A 11 74.82 -36.32 5.90
CA ALA A 11 74.90 -37.51 6.72
C ALA A 11 74.26 -38.63 5.91
N ALA A 12 75.07 -39.63 5.55
CA ALA A 12 74.69 -40.76 4.73
C ALA A 12 73.31 -41.26 5.19
N LEU A 13 72.29 -41.00 4.36
CA LEU A 13 71.02 -41.70 4.43
C LEU A 13 71.41 -43.17 4.34
N THR A 14 71.36 -43.86 5.48
CA THR A 14 71.56 -45.30 5.53
C THR A 14 70.62 -45.92 4.51
N PRO A 15 71.08 -46.88 3.69
CA PRO A 15 70.26 -47.53 2.67
C PRO A 15 69.20 -48.39 3.35
N GLY A 16 68.14 -47.75 3.84
CA GLY A 16 66.89 -48.39 4.23
C GLY A 16 66.15 -48.77 2.96
N ASP A 17 66.05 -50.08 2.70
CA ASP A 17 65.32 -50.74 1.62
C ASP A 17 65.19 -49.96 0.31
N ASP A 18 66.28 -49.95 -0.48
CA ASP A 18 66.31 -49.49 -1.88
C ASP A 18 65.13 -50.04 -2.72
N ALA A 19 64.60 -51.22 -2.38
CA ALA A 19 63.46 -51.83 -3.04
C ALA A 19 62.13 -51.09 -2.79
N THR A 20 61.92 -50.55 -1.58
CA THR A 20 60.69 -49.82 -1.23
C THR A 20 60.68 -48.44 -1.85
N PHE A 21 61.83 -47.75 -1.85
CA PHE A 21 62.00 -46.49 -2.57
C PHE A 21 61.85 -46.69 -4.09
N ALA A 22 62.52 -47.69 -4.69
CA ALA A 22 62.41 -47.97 -6.12
C ALA A 22 60.95 -48.26 -6.54
N ARG A 23 60.19 -49.00 -5.73
CA ARG A 23 58.77 -49.30 -6.01
C ARG A 23 57.88 -48.05 -5.93
N ARG A 24 58.05 -47.22 -4.89
CA ARG A 24 57.31 -45.95 -4.75
C ARG A 24 57.72 -44.91 -5.80
N TRP A 25 58.98 -44.93 -6.22
CA TRP A 25 59.48 -44.09 -7.29
C TRP A 25 58.90 -44.49 -8.64
N GLN A 26 58.81 -45.80 -8.91
CA GLN A 26 58.14 -46.32 -10.08
C GLN A 26 56.65 -45.95 -10.09
N GLU A 27 55.97 -46.05 -8.94
CA GLU A 27 54.57 -45.60 -8.79
C GLU A 27 54.42 -44.09 -9.04
N ALA A 28 55.34 -43.26 -8.54
CA ALA A 28 55.36 -41.83 -8.83
C ALA A 28 55.59 -41.55 -10.33
N GLN A 29 56.52 -42.27 -10.97
CA GLN A 29 56.77 -42.14 -12.41
C GLN A 29 55.56 -42.60 -13.26
N GLU A 30 54.83 -43.62 -12.84
CA GLU A 30 53.59 -44.05 -13.49
C GLU A 30 52.51 -42.97 -13.37
N LEU A 31 52.31 -42.40 -12.19
CA LEU A 31 51.39 -41.27 -11.97
C LEU A 31 51.77 -40.02 -12.79
N LEU A 32 53.06 -39.78 -13.01
CA LEU A 32 53.55 -38.69 -13.86
C LEU A 32 53.32 -38.95 -15.36
N ARG A 33 53.40 -40.22 -15.79
CA ARG A 33 53.16 -40.62 -17.18
C ARG A 33 51.69 -40.65 -17.57
N GLU A 34 50.78 -40.74 -16.61
CA GLU A 34 49.34 -40.60 -16.85
C GLU A 34 49.00 -39.17 -17.31
N ARG A 35 49.25 -38.83 -18.58
CA ARG A 35 48.79 -37.55 -19.13
C ARG A 35 47.26 -37.49 -19.04
N PRO A 36 46.67 -36.41 -18.52
CA PRO A 36 45.24 -36.19 -18.68
C PRO A 36 44.94 -36.18 -20.19
N ALA A 37 44.02 -37.03 -20.64
CA ALA A 37 43.60 -37.07 -22.04
C ALA A 37 43.17 -35.66 -22.45
N GLY A 38 43.80 -35.10 -23.48
CA GLY A 38 43.62 -33.71 -23.91
C GLY A 38 42.20 -33.45 -24.37
N GLY A 39 41.34 -33.04 -23.43
CA GLY A 39 39.94 -32.73 -23.63
C GLY A 39 39.47 -31.74 -22.57
N ILE A 40 38.48 -30.93 -22.95
CA ILE A 40 37.86 -29.81 -22.21
C ILE A 40 37.77 -30.12 -20.70
N PRO A 41 38.15 -29.18 -19.80
CA PRO A 41 38.13 -29.41 -18.36
C PRO A 41 36.70 -29.69 -17.87
N SER A 42 36.37 -30.96 -17.70
CA SER A 42 35.20 -31.43 -16.97
C SER A 42 35.50 -31.40 -15.46
N SER A 43 34.46 -31.30 -14.63
CA SER A 43 34.60 -31.45 -13.16
C SER A 43 35.32 -32.76 -12.77
N SER A 44 35.15 -33.83 -13.57
CA SER A 44 35.83 -35.12 -13.38
C SER A 44 37.34 -35.08 -13.66
N ALA A 45 37.81 -34.22 -14.57
CA ALA A 45 39.23 -34.04 -14.83
C ALA A 45 39.93 -33.28 -13.69
N ALA A 46 39.26 -32.28 -13.11
CA ALA A 46 39.74 -31.57 -11.92
C ALA A 46 39.82 -32.50 -10.70
N GLU A 47 38.81 -33.36 -10.52
CA GLU A 47 38.78 -34.34 -9.44
C GLU A 47 39.88 -35.40 -9.58
N SER A 48 40.09 -35.90 -10.80
CA SER A 48 41.17 -36.86 -11.12
C SER A 48 42.56 -36.28 -10.88
N ARG A 49 42.77 -35.00 -11.26
CA ARG A 49 44.02 -34.28 -10.95
C ARG A 49 44.21 -34.14 -9.45
N SER A 50 43.19 -33.74 -8.70
CA SER A 50 43.31 -33.59 -7.25
C SER A 50 43.68 -34.91 -6.57
N ARG A 51 43.05 -36.03 -6.95
CA ARG A 51 43.37 -37.36 -6.39
C ARG A 51 44.81 -37.79 -6.70
N ARG A 52 45.32 -37.47 -7.90
CA ARG A 52 46.70 -37.75 -8.28
C ARG A 52 47.69 -36.96 -7.44
N VAL A 53 47.43 -35.67 -7.24
CA VAL A 53 48.24 -34.80 -6.37
C VAL A 53 48.22 -35.33 -4.92
N ASP A 54 47.08 -35.82 -4.42
CA ASP A 54 46.98 -36.39 -3.06
C ASP A 54 47.83 -37.65 -2.91
N ARG A 55 47.81 -38.54 -3.90
CA ARG A 55 48.64 -39.75 -3.92
C ARG A 55 50.12 -39.41 -3.98
N LEU A 56 50.52 -38.50 -4.87
CA LEU A 56 51.91 -38.09 -4.99
C LEU A 56 52.40 -37.39 -3.72
N ALA A 57 51.60 -36.50 -3.14
CA ALA A 57 51.88 -35.88 -1.84
C ALA A 57 51.94 -36.92 -0.70
N GLY A 58 51.16 -37.99 -0.77
CA GLY A 58 51.23 -39.13 0.17
C GLY A 58 52.55 -39.88 0.07
N ILE A 59 53.00 -40.21 -1.15
CA ILE A 59 54.28 -40.87 -1.40
C ILE A 59 55.45 -40.00 -0.91
N LEU A 60 55.38 -38.71 -1.22
CA LEU A 60 56.36 -37.71 -0.84
C LEU A 60 56.53 -37.56 0.68
N ARG A 61 55.44 -37.70 1.46
CA ARG A 61 55.46 -37.63 2.93
C ARG A 61 56.11 -38.84 3.60
N ALA A 62 56.07 -40.01 2.97
CA ALA A 62 56.35 -41.29 3.63
C ALA A 62 57.83 -41.71 3.58
N ASP A 63 58.71 -40.95 2.96
CA ASP A 63 60.08 -41.38 2.65
C ASP A 63 61.08 -40.20 2.61
N ALA A 64 62.30 -40.41 3.11
CA ALA A 64 63.44 -39.51 2.91
C ALA A 64 63.77 -39.32 1.42
N GLY A 65 63.41 -40.30 0.59
CA GLY A 65 63.48 -40.22 -0.87
C GLY A 65 62.56 -39.17 -1.52
N GLY A 66 61.56 -38.63 -0.80
CA GLY A 66 60.65 -37.60 -1.32
C GLY A 66 61.35 -36.32 -1.79
N LEU A 67 62.51 -35.98 -1.19
CA LEU A 67 63.33 -34.86 -1.64
C LEU A 67 63.94 -35.08 -3.04
N ARG A 68 64.29 -36.33 -3.38
CA ARG A 68 64.80 -36.67 -4.72
C ARG A 68 63.71 -36.51 -5.77
N VAL A 69 62.50 -36.98 -5.46
CA VAL A 69 61.32 -36.82 -6.33
C VAL A 69 61.01 -35.35 -6.61
N ILE A 70 60.99 -34.52 -5.56
CA ILE A 70 60.78 -33.08 -5.73
C ILE A 70 61.90 -32.50 -6.60
N ARG A 71 63.17 -32.80 -6.33
CA ARG A 71 64.29 -32.29 -7.11
C ARG A 71 64.18 -32.67 -8.60
N ASP A 72 63.77 -33.88 -8.90
CA ASP A 72 63.60 -34.34 -10.28
C ASP A 72 62.43 -33.62 -10.97
N LEU A 73 61.32 -33.36 -10.25
CA LEU A 73 60.23 -32.54 -10.76
C LEU A 73 60.61 -31.07 -10.95
N LEU A 74 61.46 -30.51 -10.09
CA LEU A 74 61.96 -29.14 -10.21
C LEU A 74 62.85 -28.95 -11.45
N ALA A 75 63.61 -30.00 -11.83
CA ALA A 75 64.44 -29.99 -13.03
C ALA A 75 63.64 -30.21 -14.33
N GLY A 76 62.36 -30.56 -14.21
CA GLY A 76 61.47 -30.86 -15.32
C GLY A 76 60.84 -29.63 -15.99
N SER A 77 59.82 -29.92 -16.80
CA SER A 77 58.98 -28.94 -17.49
C SER A 77 58.15 -28.07 -16.53
N ALA A 78 57.58 -26.97 -17.03
CA ALA A 78 56.65 -26.11 -16.28
C ALA A 78 55.49 -26.88 -15.60
N ALA A 79 55.00 -27.93 -16.27
CA ALA A 79 53.93 -28.79 -15.75
C ALA A 79 54.41 -29.64 -14.56
N GLU A 80 55.64 -30.16 -14.61
CA GLU A 80 56.25 -30.93 -13.52
C GLU A 80 56.56 -30.02 -12.32
N ARG A 81 57.04 -28.80 -12.57
CA ARG A 81 57.21 -27.77 -11.54
C ARG A 81 55.89 -27.37 -10.87
N THR A 82 54.82 -27.22 -11.67
CA THR A 82 53.47 -26.94 -11.14
C THR A 82 52.99 -28.07 -10.26
N LEU A 83 53.16 -29.33 -10.70
CA LEU A 83 52.80 -30.50 -9.92
C LEU A 83 53.61 -30.59 -8.61
N ALA A 84 54.91 -30.29 -8.66
CA ALA A 84 55.73 -30.20 -7.46
C ALA A 84 55.19 -29.16 -6.47
N GLY A 85 54.83 -27.97 -6.95
CA GLY A 85 54.21 -26.93 -6.13
C GLY A 85 52.87 -27.38 -5.51
N GLU A 86 51.99 -28.03 -6.29
CA GLU A 86 50.70 -28.55 -5.81
C GLU A 86 50.90 -29.61 -4.71
N CYS A 87 51.90 -30.47 -4.85
CA CYS A 87 52.24 -31.47 -3.83
C CYS A 87 52.82 -30.82 -2.57
N LEU A 88 53.71 -29.83 -2.74
CA LEU A 88 54.28 -29.06 -1.64
C LEU A 88 53.22 -28.26 -0.87
N GLN A 89 52.21 -27.72 -1.56
CA GLN A 89 51.05 -27.07 -0.95
C GLN A 89 50.27 -28.01 -0.01
N ARG A 90 50.34 -29.33 -0.19
CA ARG A 90 49.68 -30.33 0.67
C ARG A 90 50.58 -30.97 1.74
N TRP A 91 51.86 -30.62 1.76
CA TRP A 91 52.83 -31.12 2.74
C TRP A 91 52.52 -30.65 4.20
N PRO A 92 52.64 -31.46 5.25
CA PRO A 92 52.36 -31.02 6.62
C PRO A 92 53.44 -30.04 7.13
N LEU A 93 53.04 -29.00 7.85
CA LEU A 93 54.00 -28.12 8.53
C LEU A 93 54.63 -28.83 9.74
N PRO A 94 55.91 -28.58 10.08
CA PRO A 94 56.88 -27.72 9.39
C PRO A 94 57.56 -28.42 8.19
N LEU A 95 57.96 -27.63 7.18
CA LEU A 95 58.71 -28.13 6.02
C LEU A 95 60.18 -28.44 6.36
N PRO A 96 60.77 -29.56 5.89
CA PRO A 96 62.19 -29.84 6.03
C PRO A 96 63.09 -28.80 5.32
N ALA A 97 64.30 -28.53 5.82
CA ALA A 97 65.22 -27.52 5.27
C ALA A 97 65.56 -27.72 3.77
N GLY A 98 65.65 -28.96 3.30
CA GLY A 98 65.82 -29.25 1.87
C GLY A 98 64.59 -28.89 1.03
N VAL A 99 63.39 -29.04 1.60
CA VAL A 99 62.12 -28.69 0.97
C VAL A 99 61.92 -27.18 0.98
N LEU A 100 62.31 -26.48 2.04
CA LEU A 100 62.23 -25.02 2.12
C LEU A 100 62.99 -24.34 0.98
N ARG A 101 64.19 -24.82 0.65
CA ARG A 101 64.96 -24.31 -0.51
C ARG A 101 64.23 -24.51 -1.84
N ALA A 102 63.57 -25.67 -2.01
CA ALA A 102 62.75 -25.95 -3.19
C ALA A 102 61.51 -25.05 -3.27
N VAL A 103 60.84 -24.83 -2.14
CA VAL A 103 59.67 -23.96 -2.02
C VAL A 103 60.04 -22.50 -2.32
N ASP A 104 61.15 -22.01 -1.76
CA ASP A 104 61.62 -20.64 -2.01
C ASP A 104 61.98 -20.42 -3.49
N TRP A 105 62.57 -21.44 -4.14
CA TRP A 105 62.87 -21.39 -5.57
C TRP A 105 61.60 -21.36 -6.42
N LEU A 106 60.66 -22.30 -6.17
CA LEU A 106 59.37 -22.35 -6.87
C LEU A 106 58.55 -21.09 -6.64
N ALA A 107 58.54 -20.54 -5.43
CA ALA A 107 57.86 -19.29 -5.11
C ALA A 107 58.29 -18.13 -6.03
N THR A 108 59.53 -18.16 -6.54
CA THR A 108 60.06 -17.15 -7.47
C THR A 108 59.95 -17.51 -8.96
N ASP A 109 59.40 -18.67 -9.29
CA ASP A 109 59.29 -19.13 -10.67
C ASP A 109 58.16 -18.38 -11.40
N PRO A 110 58.45 -17.61 -12.48
CA PRO A 110 57.42 -16.90 -13.21
C PRO A 110 56.45 -17.82 -13.96
N GLU A 111 56.84 -19.07 -14.25
CA GLU A 111 56.02 -20.02 -15.01
C GLU A 111 54.93 -20.71 -14.18
N LEU A 112 54.99 -20.61 -12.84
CA LEU A 112 54.00 -21.20 -11.97
C LEU A 112 52.72 -20.36 -11.87
N PRO A 113 51.55 -21.01 -11.72
CA PRO A 113 50.30 -20.31 -11.41
C PRO A 113 50.46 -19.43 -10.17
N GLU A 114 50.00 -18.18 -10.29
CA GLU A 114 50.14 -17.16 -9.23
C GLU A 114 49.66 -17.64 -7.87
N ARG A 115 48.45 -18.20 -7.80
CA ARG A 115 47.86 -18.71 -6.56
C ARG A 115 48.74 -19.73 -5.88
N LEU A 116 49.44 -20.57 -6.65
CA LEU A 116 50.32 -21.60 -6.11
C LEU A 116 51.56 -20.98 -5.47
N ARG A 117 52.15 -19.96 -6.10
CA ARG A 117 53.30 -19.24 -5.53
C ARG A 117 52.95 -18.56 -4.21
N ILE A 118 51.78 -17.92 -4.13
CA ILE A 118 51.29 -17.27 -2.90
C ILE A 118 51.19 -18.30 -1.77
N HIS A 119 50.57 -19.46 -2.03
CA HIS A 119 50.49 -20.53 -1.03
C HIS A 119 51.86 -21.06 -0.62
N LEU A 120 52.79 -21.23 -1.57
CA LEU A 120 54.14 -21.72 -1.29
C LEU A 120 54.91 -20.73 -0.39
N VAL A 121 54.82 -19.42 -0.65
CA VAL A 121 55.40 -18.38 0.23
C VAL A 121 54.75 -18.42 1.61
N ALA A 122 53.41 -18.49 1.68
CA ALA A 122 52.69 -18.58 2.95
C ALA A 122 53.19 -19.76 3.79
N LYS A 123 53.41 -20.89 3.13
CA LYS A 123 53.86 -22.13 3.75
C LYS A 123 55.32 -22.11 4.18
N SER A 124 56.19 -21.45 3.40
CA SER A 124 57.60 -21.23 3.76
C SER A 124 57.70 -20.42 5.05
N ILE A 125 56.91 -19.35 5.16
CA ILE A 125 56.82 -18.49 6.36
C ILE A 125 56.24 -19.28 7.55
N GLN A 126 55.11 -19.99 7.37
CA GLN A 126 54.49 -20.79 8.44
C GLN A 126 55.39 -21.91 8.99
N SER A 127 56.30 -22.43 8.16
CA SER A 127 57.23 -23.49 8.57
C SER A 127 58.40 -22.99 9.42
N GLN A 128 58.65 -21.68 9.42
CA GLN A 128 59.81 -21.06 10.04
C GLN A 128 59.34 -19.92 10.97
N PRO A 129 58.79 -20.24 12.16
CA PRO A 129 58.26 -19.22 13.06
C PRO A 129 59.34 -18.27 13.61
N GLU A 130 60.61 -18.67 13.59
CA GLU A 130 61.77 -17.87 14.03
C GLU A 130 62.41 -17.06 12.90
N LEU A 131 61.80 -17.04 11.70
CA LEU A 131 62.34 -16.24 10.59
C LEU A 131 62.35 -14.76 11.00
N ASP A 132 63.50 -14.12 10.81
CA ASP A 132 63.61 -12.70 11.12
C ASP A 132 62.80 -11.86 10.12
N SER A 133 62.40 -10.66 10.55
CA SER A 133 61.61 -9.74 9.72
C SER A 133 62.29 -9.43 8.38
N THR A 134 63.63 -9.46 8.34
CA THR A 134 64.39 -9.21 7.10
C THR A 134 64.27 -10.34 6.09
N ALA A 135 64.30 -11.61 6.52
CA ALA A 135 64.09 -12.75 5.63
C ALA A 135 62.64 -12.84 5.13
N ILE A 136 61.65 -12.54 5.98
CA ILE A 136 60.23 -12.47 5.58
C ILE A 136 60.07 -11.38 4.52
N THR A 137 60.59 -10.19 4.78
CA THR A 137 60.56 -9.08 3.82
C THR A 137 61.26 -9.44 2.50
N GLY A 138 62.40 -10.14 2.56
CA GLY A 138 63.11 -10.60 1.37
C GLY A 138 62.34 -11.64 0.54
N LEU A 139 61.54 -12.50 1.17
CA LEU A 139 60.63 -13.42 0.47
C LEU A 139 59.46 -12.67 -0.17
N LEU A 140 58.86 -11.73 0.57
CA LEU A 140 57.78 -10.89 0.05
C LEU A 140 58.25 -10.04 -1.13
N GLN A 141 59.40 -9.37 -1.03
CA GLN A 141 59.95 -8.56 -2.12
C GLN A 141 60.22 -9.39 -3.39
N ARG A 142 60.69 -10.63 -3.25
CA ARG A 142 60.86 -11.56 -4.38
C ARG A 142 59.52 -11.94 -5.01
N LEU A 143 58.49 -12.21 -4.20
CA LEU A 143 57.14 -12.52 -4.69
C LEU A 143 56.49 -11.35 -5.46
N LEU A 144 56.85 -10.13 -5.08
CA LEU A 144 56.32 -8.88 -5.64
C LEU A 144 57.19 -8.30 -6.76
N GLN A 145 58.35 -8.90 -7.03
CA GLN A 145 59.29 -8.38 -8.02
C GLN A 145 58.65 -8.34 -9.42
N GLY A 146 58.77 -7.18 -10.07
CA GLY A 146 58.24 -6.97 -11.43
C GLY A 146 56.73 -6.73 -11.52
N LEU A 147 56.01 -6.71 -10.39
CA LEU A 147 54.59 -6.37 -10.37
C LEU A 147 54.37 -4.86 -10.29
N SER A 148 53.28 -4.39 -10.89
CA SER A 148 52.79 -3.04 -10.59
C SER A 148 52.38 -2.93 -9.11
N PRO A 149 52.41 -1.74 -8.50
CA PRO A 149 51.98 -1.56 -7.11
C PRO A 149 50.57 -2.10 -6.81
N ARG A 150 49.69 -2.04 -7.81
CA ARG A 150 48.32 -2.58 -7.75
C ARG A 150 48.31 -4.10 -7.65
N GLU A 151 49.02 -4.79 -8.55
CA GLU A 151 49.15 -6.24 -8.55
C GLU A 151 49.87 -6.73 -7.29
N ALA A 152 50.90 -6.00 -6.85
CA ALA A 152 51.63 -6.29 -5.62
C ALA A 152 50.73 -6.20 -4.38
N SER A 153 49.92 -5.15 -4.28
CA SER A 153 48.92 -5.00 -3.19
C SER A 153 47.87 -6.10 -3.23
N GLN A 154 47.32 -6.43 -4.41
CA GLN A 154 46.37 -7.54 -4.54
C GLN A 154 46.97 -8.86 -4.07
N ARG A 155 48.21 -9.16 -4.51
CA ARG A 155 48.92 -10.39 -4.14
C ARG A 155 49.21 -10.45 -2.63
N LEU A 156 49.54 -9.33 -2.00
CA LEU A 156 49.72 -9.25 -0.54
C LEU A 156 48.42 -9.43 0.23
N HIS A 157 47.29 -8.90 -0.26
CA HIS A 157 45.99 -9.16 0.36
C HIS A 157 45.60 -10.63 0.28
N GLU A 158 45.79 -11.27 -0.87
CA GLU A 158 45.60 -12.72 -1.03
C GLU A 158 46.49 -13.49 -0.05
N LEU A 159 47.77 -13.12 0.05
CA LEU A 159 48.70 -13.74 1.01
C LEU A 159 48.26 -13.54 2.47
N GLY A 160 47.75 -12.35 2.83
CA GLY A 160 47.25 -12.02 4.16
C GLY A 160 46.08 -12.90 4.61
N THR A 161 45.29 -13.47 3.69
CA THR A 161 44.25 -14.44 4.04
C THR A 161 44.82 -15.74 4.64
N TYR A 162 46.05 -16.11 4.28
CA TYR A 162 46.77 -17.27 4.82
C TYR A 162 47.65 -16.92 6.03
N LEU A 163 48.03 -15.65 6.16
CA LEU A 163 48.98 -15.12 7.15
C LEU A 163 48.41 -13.86 7.86
N PRO A 164 47.30 -13.96 8.61
CA PRO A 164 46.61 -12.78 9.14
C PRO A 164 47.43 -11.97 10.15
N ASN A 165 48.42 -12.59 10.81
CA ASN A 165 49.16 -12.01 11.93
C ASN A 165 50.58 -11.54 11.56
N GLN A 166 50.93 -11.45 10.27
CA GLN A 166 52.29 -11.09 9.84
C GLN A 166 52.43 -9.57 9.63
N PRO A 167 53.14 -8.83 10.51
CA PRO A 167 53.21 -7.36 10.45
C PRO A 167 53.96 -6.84 9.21
N GLU A 168 54.85 -7.64 8.62
CA GLU A 168 55.59 -7.29 7.40
C GLU A 168 54.64 -7.11 6.21
N ILE A 169 53.59 -7.93 6.10
CA ILE A 169 52.59 -7.81 5.04
C ILE A 169 51.88 -6.46 5.15
N ALA A 170 51.45 -6.09 6.35
CA ALA A 170 50.81 -4.80 6.60
C ALA A 170 51.75 -3.62 6.31
N THR A 171 53.02 -3.74 6.73
CA THR A 171 54.05 -2.70 6.50
C THR A 171 54.31 -2.48 5.01
N ILE A 172 54.47 -3.56 4.22
CA ILE A 172 54.69 -3.44 2.78
C ILE A 172 53.43 -2.94 2.06
N LEU A 173 52.23 -3.37 2.49
CA LEU A 173 50.98 -2.84 1.97
C LEU A 173 50.88 -1.32 2.17
N GLU A 174 51.16 -0.83 3.38
CA GLU A 174 51.15 0.62 3.67
C GLU A 174 52.18 1.37 2.82
N GLN A 175 53.37 0.80 2.63
CA GLN A 175 54.40 1.38 1.75
C GLN A 175 53.98 1.41 0.27
N LEU A 176 53.26 0.40 -0.21
CA LEU A 176 52.74 0.40 -1.58
C LEU A 176 51.60 1.40 -1.74
N GLU A 177 50.69 1.48 -0.76
CA GLU A 177 49.54 2.38 -0.77
C GLU A 177 49.92 3.86 -0.66
N THR A 178 50.97 4.19 0.09
CA THR A 178 51.48 5.56 0.22
C THR A 178 52.17 6.08 -1.06
N ARG A 179 52.68 5.18 -1.90
CA ARG A 179 53.41 5.54 -3.14
C ARG A 179 52.50 5.76 -4.35
N VAL A 180 51.30 5.20 -4.35
CA VAL A 180 50.39 5.29 -5.49
C VAL A 180 49.39 6.43 -5.28
N GLN A 181 49.44 7.41 -6.17
CA GLN A 181 48.37 8.39 -6.28
C GLN A 181 47.24 7.80 -7.13
N LEU A 182 46.05 7.75 -6.56
CA LEU A 182 44.84 7.42 -7.27
C LEU A 182 44.31 8.69 -7.93
N ARG A 183 43.66 8.53 -9.10
CA ARG A 183 42.92 9.62 -9.76
C ARG A 183 41.43 9.28 -9.75
N CYS A 184 40.61 10.17 -9.22
CA CYS A 184 39.16 10.05 -9.25
C CYS A 184 38.67 10.19 -10.70
N PRO A 185 37.93 9.22 -11.27
CA PRO A 185 37.46 9.29 -12.65
C PRO A 185 36.36 10.34 -12.86
N GLN A 186 35.67 10.75 -11.80
CA GLN A 186 34.55 11.70 -11.88
C GLN A 186 35.01 13.16 -11.89
N CYS A 187 35.89 13.55 -10.97
CA CYS A 187 36.33 14.95 -10.81
C CYS A 187 37.82 15.18 -11.10
N GLY A 188 38.59 14.11 -11.33
CA GLY A 188 40.02 14.20 -11.60
C GLY A 188 40.91 14.42 -10.37
N PHE A 189 40.35 14.51 -9.15
CA PHE A 189 41.13 14.62 -7.90
C PHE A 189 42.20 13.54 -7.84
N THR A 190 43.41 13.92 -7.42
CA THR A 190 44.52 13.00 -7.21
C THR A 190 44.93 13.00 -5.76
N GLY A 191 44.94 11.82 -5.13
CA GLY A 191 45.29 11.68 -3.72
C GLY A 191 45.80 10.28 -3.42
N ARG A 192 46.35 10.10 -2.22
CA ARG A 192 46.71 8.78 -1.70
C ARG A 192 45.46 7.95 -1.44
N ARG A 193 45.59 6.64 -1.20
CA ARG A 193 44.44 5.75 -0.95
C ARG A 193 43.49 6.26 0.14
N SER A 194 44.01 6.66 1.29
CA SER A 194 43.22 7.16 2.42
C SER A 194 42.45 8.45 2.05
N GLU A 195 43.15 9.41 1.45
CA GLU A 195 42.58 10.66 0.95
C GLU A 195 41.54 10.40 -0.15
N MET A 196 41.82 9.43 -1.04
CA MET A 196 40.92 9.03 -2.11
C MET A 196 39.66 8.39 -1.56
N GLY A 197 39.76 7.49 -0.57
CA GLY A 197 38.62 6.88 0.09
C GLY A 197 37.70 7.91 0.74
N GLU A 198 38.28 8.85 1.49
CA GLU A 198 37.55 9.96 2.10
C GLU A 198 36.94 10.88 1.03
N HIS A 199 37.69 11.20 -0.02
CA HIS A 199 37.24 12.03 -1.14
C HIS A 199 36.07 11.40 -1.89
N VAL A 200 36.20 10.16 -2.36
CA VAL A 200 35.15 9.51 -3.17
C VAL A 200 33.88 9.28 -2.36
N TRP A 201 34.00 9.03 -1.06
CA TRP A 201 32.85 8.93 -0.16
C TRP A 201 32.17 10.29 0.03
N ARG A 202 32.92 11.33 0.44
CA ARG A 202 32.34 12.64 0.77
C ARG A 202 31.85 13.42 -0.44
N VAL A 203 32.56 13.34 -1.57
CA VAL A 203 32.29 14.16 -2.76
C VAL A 203 31.36 13.46 -3.73
N HIS A 204 31.43 12.12 -3.82
CA HIS A 204 30.72 11.37 -4.85
C HIS A 204 29.87 10.21 -4.32
N ALA A 205 29.85 9.96 -3.01
CA ALA A 205 29.18 8.81 -2.40
C ALA A 205 29.59 7.46 -3.02
N PHE A 206 30.84 7.33 -3.49
CA PHE A 206 31.42 6.07 -3.95
C PHE A 206 32.22 5.38 -2.84
N VAL A 207 32.42 4.07 -2.97
CA VAL A 207 33.31 3.30 -2.09
C VAL A 207 34.56 2.89 -2.87
N LEU A 208 35.72 3.00 -2.21
CA LEU A 208 36.98 2.50 -2.72
C LEU A 208 37.15 1.02 -2.29
N ASP A 209 36.88 0.09 -3.20
CA ASP A 209 37.09 -1.35 -2.98
C ASP A 209 38.39 -1.80 -3.67
N GLY A 210 39.39 -2.19 -2.87
CA GLY A 210 40.75 -2.30 -3.37
C GLY A 210 41.11 -1.02 -4.13
N TRP A 211 41.61 -1.13 -5.36
CA TRP A 211 42.01 0.02 -6.19
C TRP A 211 40.89 0.55 -7.10
N GLN A 212 39.67 0.03 -6.99
CA GLN A 212 38.53 0.41 -7.82
C GLN A 212 37.57 1.32 -7.06
N ILE A 213 37.10 2.36 -7.74
CA ILE A 213 36.03 3.23 -7.25
C ILE A 213 34.73 2.64 -7.79
N ILE A 214 33.90 2.12 -6.89
CA ILE A 214 32.68 1.37 -7.24
C ILE A 214 31.48 2.04 -6.57
N GLU A 215 30.34 2.02 -7.25
CA GLU A 215 29.05 2.41 -6.65
C GLU A 215 28.75 1.53 -5.44
N PRO A 216 28.41 2.11 -4.27
CA PRO A 216 28.21 1.34 -3.05
C PRO A 216 27.18 0.22 -3.22
N TRP A 217 26.11 0.49 -3.98
CA TRP A 217 25.05 -0.48 -4.25
C TRP A 217 25.47 -1.60 -5.21
N THR A 218 26.40 -1.35 -6.14
CA THR A 218 26.98 -2.41 -6.97
C THR A 218 27.80 -3.38 -6.10
N LEU A 219 28.58 -2.86 -5.15
CA LEU A 219 29.36 -3.67 -4.24
C LEU A 219 28.48 -4.52 -3.32
N ILE A 220 27.39 -3.95 -2.78
CA ILE A 220 26.36 -4.71 -2.05
C ILE A 220 25.77 -5.80 -2.94
N GLY A 221 25.43 -5.48 -4.19
CA GLY A 221 24.94 -6.47 -5.17
C GLY A 221 25.90 -7.65 -5.34
N GLN A 222 27.19 -7.39 -5.52
CA GLN A 222 28.23 -8.43 -5.62
C GLN A 222 28.32 -9.29 -4.35
N GLN A 223 28.18 -8.68 -3.17
CA GLN A 223 28.16 -9.44 -1.91
C GLN A 223 26.93 -10.36 -1.81
N LEU A 224 25.78 -9.91 -2.27
CA LEU A 224 24.58 -10.76 -2.35
C LEU A 224 24.75 -11.90 -3.35
N ASP A 225 25.42 -11.67 -4.48
CA ASP A 225 25.75 -12.72 -5.46
C ASP A 225 26.73 -13.76 -4.85
N CYS A 226 27.68 -13.31 -4.02
CA CYS A 226 28.55 -14.21 -3.23
C CYS A 226 27.75 -15.00 -2.18
N TYR A 227 26.79 -14.37 -1.51
CA TYR A 227 25.91 -15.04 -0.55
C TYR A 227 25.10 -16.15 -1.24
N GLU A 228 24.48 -15.85 -2.38
CA GLU A 228 23.66 -16.80 -3.15
C GLU A 228 24.49 -18.00 -3.66
N SER A 229 25.70 -17.73 -4.18
CA SER A 229 26.56 -18.79 -4.73
C SER A 229 27.23 -19.66 -3.67
N THR A 230 27.49 -19.14 -2.46
CA THR A 230 28.25 -19.86 -1.41
C THR A 230 27.41 -20.32 -0.23
N GLY A 231 26.23 -19.73 0.00
CA GLY A 231 25.40 -19.94 1.19
C GLY A 231 26.00 -19.40 2.50
N GLN A 232 27.11 -18.65 2.46
CA GLN A 232 27.79 -18.16 3.67
C GLN A 232 27.18 -16.85 4.18
N SER A 233 26.58 -16.88 5.39
CA SER A 233 25.90 -15.71 5.99
C SER A 233 26.78 -14.47 6.16
N VAL A 234 28.10 -14.63 6.26
CA VAL A 234 29.07 -13.52 6.39
C VAL A 234 28.92 -12.50 5.25
N TRP A 235 28.57 -12.94 4.04
CA TRP A 235 28.36 -12.03 2.92
C TRP A 235 27.09 -11.21 3.05
N LEU A 236 26.01 -11.82 3.55
CA LEU A 236 24.77 -11.14 3.86
C LEU A 236 24.94 -10.13 5.00
N ASP A 237 25.61 -10.53 6.10
CA ASP A 237 25.89 -9.64 7.23
C ASP A 237 26.69 -8.41 6.80
N ARG A 238 27.68 -8.60 5.92
CA ARG A 238 28.48 -7.51 5.33
C ARG A 238 27.64 -6.61 4.44
N ALA A 239 26.77 -7.19 3.60
CA ALA A 239 25.87 -6.43 2.75
C ALA A 239 24.90 -5.57 3.57
N LEU A 240 24.29 -6.14 4.62
CA LEU A 240 23.39 -5.44 5.54
C LEU A 240 24.11 -4.33 6.32
N SER A 241 25.26 -4.63 6.93
CA SER A 241 26.05 -3.65 7.67
C SER A 241 26.47 -2.47 6.78
N ARG A 242 26.90 -2.76 5.55
CA ARG A 242 27.29 -1.72 4.59
C ARG A 242 26.11 -0.90 4.11
N ALA A 243 24.98 -1.53 3.82
CA ALA A 243 23.76 -0.83 3.42
C ALA A 243 23.29 0.13 4.52
N GLN A 244 23.33 -0.29 5.78
CA GLN A 244 22.99 0.56 6.93
C GLN A 244 23.97 1.74 7.13
N GLN A 245 25.25 1.56 6.77
CA GLN A 245 26.22 2.66 6.79
C GLN A 245 25.97 3.69 5.68
N ILE A 246 25.51 3.24 4.50
CA ILE A 246 25.22 4.11 3.34
C ILE A 246 23.89 4.83 3.53
N ASP A 247 22.88 4.11 3.96
CA ASP A 247 21.53 4.60 4.17
C ASP A 247 21.00 4.03 5.50
N PRO A 248 21.13 4.80 6.60
CA PRO A 248 20.69 4.35 7.91
C PRO A 248 19.18 4.10 8.02
N VAL A 249 18.39 4.69 7.12
CA VAL A 249 16.92 4.63 7.16
C VAL A 249 16.39 3.52 6.25
N GLU A 250 16.78 3.49 4.98
CA GLU A 250 16.23 2.55 3.99
C GLU A 250 17.21 1.49 3.53
N GLY A 251 18.45 1.50 4.03
CA GLY A 251 19.52 0.62 3.55
C GLY A 251 19.16 -0.87 3.66
N ILE A 252 18.66 -1.28 4.82
CA ILE A 252 18.23 -2.66 5.08
C ILE A 252 17.05 -3.05 4.16
N LEU A 253 16.05 -2.17 4.03
CA LEU A 253 14.90 -2.41 3.15
C LEU A 253 15.34 -2.60 1.69
N ARG A 254 16.31 -1.80 1.22
CA ARG A 254 16.85 -1.93 -0.13
C ARG A 254 17.63 -3.23 -0.35
N VAL A 255 18.37 -3.72 0.66
CA VAL A 255 19.00 -5.06 0.60
C VAL A 255 17.94 -6.16 0.49
N ASN A 256 16.89 -6.11 1.31
CA ASN A 256 15.78 -7.08 1.26
C ASN A 256 15.07 -7.07 -0.10
N ARG A 257 14.88 -5.90 -0.72
CA ARG A 257 14.38 -5.79 -2.10
C ARG A 257 15.31 -6.50 -3.09
N LEU A 258 16.62 -6.25 -3.01
CA LEU A 258 17.62 -6.86 -3.89
C LEU A 258 17.71 -8.38 -3.73
N LEU A 259 17.51 -8.90 -2.51
CA LEU A 259 17.40 -10.33 -2.24
C LEU A 259 16.16 -10.94 -2.90
N LEU A 260 14.98 -10.34 -2.66
CA LEU A 260 13.71 -10.82 -3.23
C LEU A 260 13.64 -10.74 -4.76
N GLN A 261 14.39 -9.82 -5.37
CA GLN A 261 14.53 -9.74 -6.84
C GLN A 261 15.32 -10.93 -7.41
N ARG A 262 16.26 -11.50 -6.64
CA ARG A 262 17.03 -12.70 -7.03
C ARG A 262 16.28 -13.98 -6.69
N ASP A 263 15.75 -14.08 -5.48
CA ASP A 263 14.96 -15.21 -4.99
C ASP A 263 13.64 -14.72 -4.37
N ARG A 264 12.53 -14.92 -5.11
CA ARG A 264 11.19 -14.49 -4.68
C ARG A 264 10.64 -15.28 -3.49
N SER A 265 11.35 -16.29 -2.99
CA SER A 265 10.86 -17.19 -1.96
C SER A 265 11.18 -16.79 -0.51
N ASP A 266 11.97 -15.73 -0.28
CA ASP A 266 12.29 -15.28 1.09
C ASP A 266 11.07 -14.63 1.78
N VAL A 267 10.35 -15.45 2.54
CA VAL A 267 9.15 -15.03 3.29
C VAL A 267 9.48 -13.95 4.33
N SER A 268 10.68 -13.96 4.90
CA SER A 268 11.08 -13.03 5.97
C SER A 268 11.34 -11.62 5.42
N ALA A 269 12.06 -11.53 4.29
CA ALA A 269 12.32 -10.27 3.61
C ALA A 269 11.01 -9.63 3.13
N LEU A 270 10.09 -10.43 2.56
CA LEU A 270 8.79 -9.92 2.10
C LEU A 270 7.90 -9.48 3.27
N ALA A 271 7.94 -10.21 4.40
CA ALA A 271 7.22 -9.82 5.60
C ALA A 271 7.69 -8.46 6.13
N MET A 272 9.01 -8.20 6.13
CA MET A 272 9.58 -6.92 6.56
C MET A 272 9.17 -5.77 5.64
N LEU A 273 9.19 -5.96 4.31
CA LEU A 273 8.71 -4.94 3.37
C LEU A 273 7.22 -4.63 3.55
N ARG A 274 6.40 -5.66 3.82
CA ARG A 274 4.97 -5.49 4.10
C ARG A 274 4.72 -4.75 5.39
N ASP A 275 5.47 -5.03 6.44
CA ASP A 275 5.34 -4.33 7.71
C ASP A 275 5.67 -2.84 7.56
N GLU A 276 6.78 -2.52 6.89
CA GLU A 276 7.14 -1.14 6.57
C GLU A 276 6.07 -0.44 5.72
N ALA A 277 5.57 -1.11 4.67
CA ALA A 277 4.53 -0.57 3.82
C ALA A 277 3.23 -0.32 4.61
N ARG A 278 2.88 -1.15 5.61
CA ARG A 278 1.73 -0.90 6.50
C ARG A 278 1.96 0.33 7.37
N GLN A 279 3.14 0.45 7.97
CA GLN A 279 3.49 1.58 8.83
C GLN A 279 3.46 2.92 8.07
N ARG A 280 3.91 2.92 6.80
CA ARG A 280 3.88 4.11 5.93
C ARG A 280 2.58 4.32 5.18
N HIS A 281 1.58 3.45 5.34
CA HIS A 281 0.37 3.43 4.50
C HIS A 281 0.69 3.44 2.99
N ALA A 282 1.71 2.70 2.58
CA ALA A 282 2.23 2.60 1.22
C ALA A 282 1.87 1.25 0.56
N THR A 283 2.18 1.10 -0.73
CA THR A 283 2.08 -0.18 -1.46
C THR A 283 3.45 -0.61 -1.99
N ILE A 284 3.67 -1.91 -2.11
CA ILE A 284 4.92 -2.46 -2.66
C ILE A 284 4.72 -2.73 -4.15
N CYS A 285 5.58 -2.19 -5.01
CA CYS A 285 5.54 -2.47 -6.45
C CYS A 285 5.75 -3.97 -6.72
N PRO A 286 4.89 -4.64 -7.52
CA PRO A 286 5.05 -6.07 -7.85
C PRO A 286 6.30 -6.40 -8.66
N ASN A 287 6.92 -5.39 -9.31
CA ASN A 287 8.06 -5.58 -10.19
C ASN A 287 9.39 -5.34 -9.45
N CYS A 288 9.63 -4.11 -8.99
CA CYS A 288 10.89 -3.76 -8.33
C CYS A 288 10.85 -3.85 -6.79
N LEU A 289 9.68 -4.13 -6.20
CA LEU A 289 9.47 -4.20 -4.75
C LEU A 289 9.69 -2.87 -4.01
N ALA A 290 9.76 -1.75 -4.72
CA ALA A 290 9.81 -0.43 -4.12
C ALA A 290 8.52 -0.09 -3.39
N SER A 291 8.64 0.55 -2.23
CA SER A 291 7.50 1.18 -1.58
C SER A 291 7.10 2.40 -2.40
N ASN A 292 5.82 2.49 -2.77
CA ASN A 292 5.24 3.64 -3.41
C ASN A 292 4.15 4.15 -2.48
N ASP A 293 4.25 5.43 -2.11
CA ASP A 293 3.19 6.08 -1.36
C ASP A 293 1.88 5.89 -2.13
N PHE A 294 0.80 5.61 -1.40
CA PHE A 294 -0.49 5.83 -2.00
C PHE A 294 -0.54 7.30 -2.43
N PRO A 295 -1.09 7.61 -3.63
CA PRO A 295 -1.38 9.00 -3.94
C PRO A 295 -2.20 9.53 -2.78
N SER A 296 -1.57 10.38 -1.96
CA SER A 296 -2.24 10.95 -0.80
C SER A 296 -3.38 11.75 -1.39
N THR A 297 -4.61 11.31 -1.13
CA THR A 297 -5.77 12.14 -1.41
C THR A 297 -5.52 13.43 -0.65
N GLU A 298 -5.24 14.50 -1.38
CA GLU A 298 -4.91 15.77 -0.77
C GLU A 298 -6.15 16.19 0.02
N GLU A 299 -6.06 16.18 1.34
CA GLU A 299 -7.22 16.40 2.19
C GLU A 299 -7.79 17.79 1.92
N ILE A 300 -9.13 17.91 1.95
CA ILE A 300 -9.78 19.21 1.87
C ILE A 300 -9.24 20.07 3.02
N PRO A 301 -8.70 21.26 2.74
CA PRO A 301 -8.10 22.08 3.79
C PRO A 301 -9.16 22.42 4.83
N LEU A 302 -8.80 22.23 6.11
CA LEU A 302 -9.65 22.57 7.24
C LEU A 302 -9.88 24.08 7.28
N ALA A 303 -11.09 24.51 6.96
CA ALA A 303 -11.51 25.89 7.13
C ALA A 303 -11.90 26.17 8.59
N THR A 304 -11.58 27.37 9.04
CA THR A 304 -12.01 27.90 10.33
C THR A 304 -13.15 28.88 10.13
N LEU A 305 -14.28 28.63 10.80
CA LEU A 305 -15.42 29.54 10.83
C LEU A 305 -15.61 30.02 12.27
N SER A 306 -15.44 31.32 12.51
CA SER A 306 -15.64 31.90 13.84
C SER A 306 -16.12 33.34 13.75
N HIS A 307 -17.22 33.66 14.44
CA HIS A 307 -17.76 35.03 14.56
C HIS A 307 -17.93 35.76 13.22
N GLY A 308 -18.44 35.07 12.19
CA GLY A 308 -18.58 35.65 10.85
C GLY A 308 -17.25 35.85 10.12
N ARG A 309 -16.17 35.16 10.50
CA ARG A 309 -14.93 35.06 9.74
C ARG A 309 -14.72 33.63 9.26
N PHE A 310 -14.55 33.46 7.95
CA PHE A 310 -14.16 32.21 7.31
C PHE A 310 -12.71 32.32 6.85
N ALA A 311 -11.84 31.37 7.22
CA ALA A 311 -10.46 31.35 6.76
C ALA A 311 -9.98 29.94 6.37
N VAL A 312 -9.31 29.84 5.22
CA VAL A 312 -8.77 28.60 4.63
C VAL A 312 -7.53 28.94 3.79
N ASP A 313 -6.45 28.16 3.90
CA ASP A 313 -5.23 28.30 3.08
C ASP A 313 -4.72 29.75 2.91
N GLY A 314 -4.73 30.51 4.01
CA GLY A 314 -4.27 31.91 3.99
C GLY A 314 -5.22 32.90 3.31
N TRP A 315 -6.38 32.44 2.86
CA TRP A 315 -7.47 33.29 2.41
C TRP A 315 -8.51 33.41 3.52
N ALA A 316 -8.93 34.63 3.82
CA ALA A 316 -9.93 34.90 4.82
C ALA A 316 -10.97 35.89 4.30
N ILE A 317 -12.23 35.61 4.61
CA ILE A 317 -13.32 36.56 4.46
C ILE A 317 -13.93 36.81 5.82
N GLU A 318 -14.09 38.09 6.14
CA GLU A 318 -14.73 38.54 7.36
C GLU A 318 -15.98 39.35 7.05
N TRP A 319 -17.08 38.94 7.67
CA TRP A 319 -18.34 39.66 7.70
C TRP A 319 -18.33 40.60 8.91
N MET A 320 -18.06 41.89 8.67
CA MET A 320 -18.03 42.89 9.74
C MET A 320 -19.27 43.79 9.71
N PRO A 321 -20.05 43.86 10.81
CA PRO A 321 -21.04 44.90 10.97
C PRO A 321 -20.33 46.23 11.30
N ARG A 322 -20.08 47.10 10.30
CA ARG A 322 -19.74 48.51 10.59
C ARG A 322 -21.01 49.23 11.09
N ARG A 323 -20.84 50.24 11.95
CA ARG A 323 -21.93 50.96 12.67
C ARG A 323 -23.17 51.30 11.83
N ARG A 324 -23.04 51.60 10.53
CA ARG A 324 -24.17 51.91 9.63
C ARG A 324 -24.36 50.94 8.47
N PHE A 325 -23.32 50.22 8.05
CA PHE A 325 -23.32 49.40 6.85
C PHE A 325 -22.68 48.04 7.12
N ARG A 326 -23.10 47.04 6.36
CA ARG A 326 -22.46 45.72 6.36
C ARG A 326 -21.39 45.70 5.28
N ILE A 327 -20.16 45.32 5.66
CA ILE A 327 -19.01 45.26 4.76
C ILE A 327 -18.41 43.86 4.86
N VAL A 328 -18.06 43.33 3.69
CA VAL A 328 -17.31 42.08 3.58
C VAL A 328 -15.88 42.45 3.27
N ARG A 329 -14.97 42.00 4.11
CA ARG A 329 -13.54 42.22 3.93
C ARG A 329 -12.91 40.93 3.45
N GLU A 330 -12.25 41.01 2.30
CA GLU A 330 -11.44 39.91 1.77
C GLU A 330 -9.96 40.18 2.08
N GLN A 331 -9.28 39.17 2.63
CA GLN A 331 -7.86 39.20 2.92
C GLN A 331 -7.20 37.95 2.34
N SER A 332 -6.14 38.13 1.55
CA SER A 332 -5.33 37.04 1.00
C SER A 332 -3.89 37.19 1.46
N ILE A 333 -3.22 36.08 1.78
CA ILE A 333 -1.75 36.07 1.95
C ILE A 333 -1.10 36.73 0.72
N GLY A 334 -0.19 37.67 0.98
CA GLY A 334 0.56 38.40 -0.04
C GLY A 334 -0.03 39.76 -0.45
N MET A 335 -1.25 40.10 -0.01
CA MET A 335 -1.78 41.47 -0.16
C MET A 335 -1.82 42.18 1.20
N PRO A 336 -1.02 43.26 1.40
CA PRO A 336 -0.97 43.97 2.66
C PRO A 336 -2.26 44.74 2.97
N ASP A 337 -3.01 45.13 1.94
CA ASP A 337 -4.27 45.85 2.10
C ASP A 337 -5.45 44.91 1.85
N ALA A 338 -6.28 44.72 2.88
CA ALA A 338 -7.54 44.03 2.74
C ALA A 338 -8.50 44.86 1.87
N VAL A 339 -9.12 44.23 0.88
CA VAL A 339 -10.06 44.92 -0.01
C VAL A 339 -11.42 44.94 0.68
N ASP A 340 -11.83 46.12 1.14
CA ASP A 340 -13.19 46.37 1.64
C ASP A 340 -14.14 46.37 0.42
N SER A 341 -15.09 45.44 0.37
CA SER A 341 -16.14 45.43 -0.67
C SER A 341 -17.14 46.58 -0.52
N THR A 342 -17.89 46.88 -1.58
CA THR A 342 -18.97 47.89 -1.54
C THR A 342 -20.00 47.56 -0.46
N PRO A 343 -20.54 48.55 0.27
CA PRO A 343 -21.49 48.31 1.35
C PRO A 343 -22.73 47.56 0.84
N ARG A 344 -22.99 46.35 1.39
CA ARG A 344 -24.02 45.41 0.90
C ARG A 344 -25.38 45.54 1.59
N GLY A 345 -25.59 46.63 2.32
CA GLY A 345 -26.86 46.92 2.99
C GLY A 345 -26.68 47.65 4.31
N TRP A 346 -27.81 48.09 4.87
CA TRP A 346 -27.85 48.78 6.16
C TRP A 346 -27.71 47.74 7.27
N SER A 347 -26.84 48.03 8.24
CA SER A 347 -26.86 47.25 9.49
C SER A 347 -28.16 47.53 10.25
N ASN A 348 -28.52 46.69 11.22
CA ASN A 348 -29.72 46.96 12.04
C ASN A 348 -29.58 48.32 12.76
N TRP A 349 -28.35 48.65 13.16
CA TRP A 349 -27.98 49.99 13.61
C TRP A 349 -28.16 51.05 12.54
N GLY A 350 -27.78 50.80 11.29
CA GLY A 350 -28.09 51.68 10.16
C GLY A 350 -29.59 51.94 10.02
N LEU A 351 -30.43 50.92 10.18
CA LEU A 351 -31.89 51.02 10.11
C LEU A 351 -32.47 51.82 11.28
N ILE A 352 -31.97 51.59 12.50
CA ILE A 352 -32.34 52.39 13.67
C ILE A 352 -31.91 53.86 13.48
N TRP A 353 -30.65 54.09 13.10
CA TRP A 353 -30.10 55.44 12.94
C TRP A 353 -30.66 56.20 11.74
N GLY A 354 -31.04 55.51 10.67
CA GLY A 354 -31.52 56.15 9.45
C GLY A 354 -33.05 56.19 9.31
N LEU A 355 -33.81 55.40 10.09
CA LEU A 355 -35.28 55.46 10.09
C LEU A 355 -35.86 55.83 11.45
N ALA A 356 -35.51 55.12 12.53
CA ALA A 356 -36.11 55.38 13.85
C ALA A 356 -35.67 56.74 14.43
N VAL A 357 -34.36 57.02 14.41
CA VAL A 357 -33.81 58.28 14.98
C VAL A 357 -34.37 59.53 14.28
N PRO A 358 -34.44 59.61 12.94
CA PRO A 358 -35.04 60.77 12.27
C PRO A 358 -36.52 60.96 12.59
N VAL A 359 -37.30 59.87 12.71
CA VAL A 359 -38.72 59.94 13.07
C VAL A 359 -38.89 60.43 14.52
N MET A 360 -38.03 59.98 15.43
CA MET A 360 -38.01 60.47 16.81
C MET A 360 -37.61 61.95 16.89
N LEU A 361 -36.59 62.37 16.14
CA LEU A 361 -36.19 63.78 16.05
C LEU A 361 -37.29 64.65 15.44
N LEU A 362 -38.01 64.15 14.44
CA LEU A 362 -39.17 64.83 13.86
C LEU A 362 -40.29 64.98 14.90
N ALA A 363 -40.57 63.93 15.69
CA ALA A 363 -41.53 64.00 16.79
C ALA A 363 -41.15 65.11 17.79
N LEU A 364 -39.87 65.21 18.14
CA LEU A 364 -39.36 66.25 19.03
C LEU A 364 -39.48 67.65 18.42
N LEU A 365 -39.14 67.82 17.14
CA LEU A 365 -39.28 69.09 16.43
C LEU A 365 -40.74 69.53 16.33
N VAL A 366 -41.66 68.60 16.07
CA VAL A 366 -43.11 68.85 16.05
C VAL A 366 -43.61 69.28 17.43
N ALA A 367 -43.12 68.66 18.50
CA ALA A 367 -43.48 69.03 19.86
C ALA A 367 -43.02 70.45 20.24
N ILE A 368 -41.82 70.86 19.79
CA ILE A 368 -41.23 72.17 20.11
C ILE A 368 -41.78 73.28 19.19
N GLY A 369 -41.91 73.00 17.90
CA GLY A 369 -42.23 73.97 16.86
C GLY A 369 -43.72 74.17 16.60
N TRP A 370 -44.61 73.48 17.32
CA TRP A 370 -46.04 73.55 17.05
C TRP A 370 -46.60 74.95 17.30
N PRO A 371 -47.28 75.56 16.31
CA PRO A 371 -47.88 76.86 16.51
C PRO A 371 -48.99 76.78 17.56
N ARG A 372 -48.91 77.60 18.62
CA ARG A 372 -49.87 77.58 19.74
C ARG A 372 -51.33 77.77 19.32
N TRP A 373 -51.59 78.40 18.17
CA TRP A 373 -52.93 78.65 17.62
C TRP A 373 -53.58 77.40 16.99
N LEU A 374 -52.81 76.35 16.67
CA LEU A 374 -53.28 75.07 16.11
C LEU A 374 -53.59 74.02 17.19
N GLY A 375 -53.64 74.40 18.47
CA GLY A 375 -53.89 73.49 19.59
C GLY A 375 -52.63 72.81 20.12
N THR A 376 -52.79 71.72 20.88
CA THR A 376 -51.68 70.97 21.47
C THR A 376 -51.13 69.93 20.47
N PRO A 377 -49.79 69.83 20.26
CA PRO A 377 -49.18 68.86 19.34
C PRO A 377 -49.21 67.40 19.83
N PHE A 378 -50.04 67.07 20.82
CA PHE A 378 -49.97 65.78 21.52
C PHE A 378 -50.18 64.60 20.57
N LEU A 379 -51.25 64.63 19.77
CA LEU A 379 -51.59 63.53 18.87
C LEU A 379 -50.53 63.26 17.78
N PRO A 380 -50.05 64.27 17.00
CA PRO A 380 -49.03 64.04 15.98
C PRO A 380 -47.68 63.63 16.58
N THR A 381 -47.30 64.19 17.74
CA THR A 381 -46.07 63.80 18.45
C THR A 381 -46.14 62.34 18.91
N LEU A 382 -47.28 61.94 19.50
CA LEU A 382 -47.50 60.57 19.96
C LEU A 382 -47.47 59.57 18.80
N MET A 383 -48.12 59.89 17.67
CA MET A 383 -48.12 59.02 16.49
C MET A 383 -46.71 58.82 15.93
N LEU A 384 -45.90 59.89 15.83
CA LEU A 384 -44.51 59.78 15.40
C LEU A 384 -43.64 59.00 16.39
N ALA A 385 -43.84 59.19 17.70
CA ALA A 385 -43.13 58.42 18.72
C ALA A 385 -43.47 56.93 18.67
N ILE A 386 -44.76 56.58 18.51
CA ILE A 386 -45.22 55.19 18.33
C ILE A 386 -44.64 54.60 17.04
N ALA A 387 -44.62 55.35 15.93
CA ALA A 387 -44.02 54.92 14.68
C ALA A 387 -42.51 54.63 14.85
N SER A 388 -41.76 55.51 15.52
CA SER A 388 -40.35 55.29 15.83
C SER A 388 -40.13 54.06 16.71
N ALA A 389 -40.95 53.88 17.74
CA ALA A 389 -40.89 52.71 18.63
C ALA A 389 -41.22 51.42 17.86
N GLY A 390 -42.20 51.46 16.95
CA GLY A 390 -42.55 50.36 16.06
C GLY A 390 -41.41 49.99 15.12
N ILE A 391 -40.73 50.96 14.52
CA ILE A 391 -39.53 50.72 13.67
C ILE A 391 -38.40 50.10 14.50
N TYR A 392 -38.15 50.61 15.71
CA TYR A 392 -37.13 50.05 16.60
C TYR A 392 -37.46 48.61 17.00
N ALA A 393 -38.70 48.36 17.46
CA ALA A 393 -39.17 47.04 17.83
C ALA A 393 -39.13 46.07 16.64
N PHE A 394 -39.48 46.53 15.44
CA PHE A 394 -39.34 45.74 14.21
C PHE A 394 -37.88 45.43 13.88
N ALA A 395 -36.96 46.39 14.05
CA ALA A 395 -35.52 46.17 13.84
C ALA A 395 -34.93 45.18 14.85
N GLU A 396 -35.33 45.27 16.12
CA GLU A 396 -34.91 44.34 17.17
C GLU A 396 -35.54 42.95 16.99
N PHE A 397 -36.83 42.90 16.62
CA PHE A 397 -37.51 41.66 16.27
C PHE A 397 -36.80 40.98 15.10
N ARG A 398 -36.57 41.72 14.01
CA ARG A 398 -35.81 41.22 12.86
C ARG A 398 -34.41 40.77 13.25
N GLN A 399 -33.76 41.41 14.23
CA GLN A 399 -32.46 40.97 14.75
C GLN A 399 -32.52 39.57 15.37
N ARG A 400 -33.56 39.27 16.13
CA ARG A 400 -33.76 37.94 16.75
C ARG A 400 -34.02 36.83 15.73
N PHE A 401 -34.61 37.18 14.59
CA PHE A 401 -34.87 36.24 13.49
C PHE A 401 -33.81 36.29 12.38
N THR A 402 -32.82 37.17 12.47
CA THR A 402 -31.76 37.15 11.48
C THR A 402 -30.81 35.99 11.76
N PRO A 403 -30.47 35.19 10.74
CA PRO A 403 -29.54 34.07 10.88
C PRO A 403 -28.18 34.51 11.42
N ASP A 404 -27.45 33.59 12.02
CA ASP A 404 -26.10 33.84 12.57
C ASP A 404 -25.19 34.46 11.51
N ASP A 405 -24.24 35.29 11.92
CA ASP A 405 -23.32 35.95 10.99
C ASP A 405 -22.48 34.93 10.21
N SER A 406 -22.19 33.76 10.81
CA SER A 406 -21.56 32.61 10.17
C SER A 406 -22.41 32.03 9.03
N GLU A 407 -23.71 31.83 9.29
CA GLU A 407 -24.66 31.33 8.29
C GLU A 407 -24.82 32.32 7.12
N ARG A 408 -24.89 33.63 7.42
CA ARG A 408 -24.96 34.66 6.38
C ARG A 408 -23.70 34.71 5.54
N LEU A 409 -22.53 34.58 6.16
CA LEU A 409 -21.27 34.52 5.44
C LEU A 409 -21.25 33.32 4.49
N LEU A 410 -21.65 32.14 4.93
CA LEU A 410 -21.74 30.96 4.07
C LEU A 410 -22.72 31.17 2.91
N ARG A 411 -23.92 31.72 3.16
CA ARG A 411 -24.88 32.05 2.10
C ARG A 411 -24.30 33.04 1.09
N LEU A 412 -23.58 34.07 1.56
CA LEU A 412 -22.90 35.03 0.70
C LEU A 412 -21.81 34.35 -0.15
N LEU A 413 -21.02 33.46 0.44
CA LEU A 413 -19.99 32.70 -0.27
C LEU A 413 -20.61 31.89 -1.41
N TRP A 414 -21.73 31.22 -1.17
CA TRP A 414 -22.48 30.47 -2.17
C TRP A 414 -23.12 31.34 -3.26
N GLN A 415 -23.62 32.52 -2.92
CA GLN A 415 -24.34 33.40 -3.85
C GLN A 415 -23.41 34.23 -4.73
N GLU A 416 -22.26 34.67 -4.21
CA GLU A 416 -21.40 35.63 -4.90
C GLU A 416 -20.04 35.04 -5.28
N PHE A 417 -19.35 34.37 -4.35
CA PHE A 417 -17.97 33.94 -4.56
C PHE A 417 -17.87 32.67 -5.38
N ILE A 418 -18.67 31.64 -5.07
CA ILE A 418 -18.63 30.37 -5.81
C ILE A 418 -18.97 30.54 -7.29
N PRO A 419 -20.02 31.31 -7.67
CA PRO A 419 -20.30 31.58 -9.08
C PRO A 419 -19.16 32.32 -9.79
N ASP A 420 -18.58 33.34 -9.15
CA ASP A 420 -17.44 34.08 -9.71
C ASP A 420 -16.23 33.17 -9.91
N TRP A 421 -15.89 32.40 -8.89
CA TRP A 421 -14.79 31.44 -8.95
C TRP A 421 -14.99 30.41 -10.03
N ARG A 422 -16.17 29.81 -10.14
CA ARG A 422 -16.50 28.86 -11.20
C ARG A 422 -16.26 29.42 -12.60
N THR A 423 -16.54 30.71 -12.83
CA THR A 423 -16.30 31.35 -14.12
C THR A 423 -14.83 31.70 -14.37
N ARG A 424 -14.03 31.87 -13.30
CA ARG A 424 -12.61 32.26 -13.36
C ARG A 424 -11.63 31.10 -13.10
N SER A 425 -12.11 29.92 -12.71
CA SER A 425 -11.31 28.85 -12.11
C SER A 425 -10.62 27.95 -13.14
N ASN A 426 -9.53 28.44 -13.71
CA ASN A 426 -8.44 27.56 -14.17
C ASN A 426 -7.42 27.29 -13.06
N LEU A 427 -7.62 27.82 -11.85
CA LEU A 427 -6.68 27.72 -10.74
C LEU A 427 -7.12 26.62 -9.74
N PRO A 428 -6.32 25.55 -9.51
CA PRO A 428 -6.58 24.48 -8.55
C PRO A 428 -6.98 24.97 -7.14
N MET A 429 -6.41 26.09 -6.70
CA MET A 429 -6.69 26.70 -5.40
C MET A 429 -8.16 27.09 -5.21
N HIS A 430 -8.88 27.52 -6.26
CA HIS A 430 -10.29 27.89 -6.13
C HIS A 430 -11.18 26.68 -5.81
N TRP A 431 -10.92 25.53 -6.43
CA TRP A 431 -11.66 24.30 -6.16
C TRP A 431 -11.45 23.79 -4.74
N ARG A 432 -10.24 23.91 -4.20
CA ARG A 432 -9.96 23.61 -2.78
C ARG A 432 -10.74 24.49 -1.83
N ARG A 433 -10.81 25.80 -2.10
CA ARG A 433 -11.63 26.74 -1.32
C ARG A 433 -13.11 26.41 -1.40
N ILE A 434 -13.62 26.05 -2.58
CA ILE A 434 -15.01 25.60 -2.75
C ILE A 434 -15.26 24.34 -1.93
N GLY A 435 -14.34 23.37 -1.96
CA GLY A 435 -14.40 22.16 -1.12
C GLY A 435 -14.47 22.49 0.37
N ALA A 436 -13.63 23.41 0.83
CA ALA A 436 -13.63 23.85 2.23
C ALA A 436 -14.94 24.55 2.62
N ILE A 437 -15.47 25.43 1.76
CA ILE A 437 -16.78 26.07 1.98
C ILE A 437 -17.89 25.02 2.04
N ALA A 438 -17.86 24.03 1.14
CA ALA A 438 -18.84 22.96 1.12
C ALA A 438 -18.77 22.09 2.38
N GLN A 439 -17.56 21.75 2.84
CA GLN A 439 -17.35 21.00 4.08
C GLN A 439 -17.82 21.78 5.31
N THR A 440 -17.51 23.08 5.40
CA THR A 440 -18.00 23.91 6.52
C THR A 440 -19.51 24.09 6.46
N THR A 441 -20.08 24.28 5.28
CA THR A 441 -21.55 24.29 5.08
C THR A 441 -22.19 23.00 5.58
N TRP A 442 -21.54 21.87 5.32
CA TRP A 442 -21.95 20.57 5.82
C TRP A 442 -21.87 20.48 7.35
N GLN A 443 -20.80 20.97 7.96
CA GLN A 443 -20.63 20.93 9.42
C GLN A 443 -21.63 21.84 10.16
N GLU A 444 -21.92 23.02 9.62
CA GLU A 444 -22.86 23.99 10.21
C GLU A 444 -24.34 23.62 10.04
N GLY A 445 -24.66 22.56 9.29
CA GLY A 445 -26.06 22.16 9.08
C GLY A 445 -26.86 23.10 8.16
N LEU A 446 -26.18 23.96 7.38
CA LEU A 446 -26.85 24.97 6.55
C LEU A 446 -27.66 24.32 5.42
N THR A 447 -28.88 24.81 5.22
CA THR A 447 -29.82 24.41 4.16
C THR A 447 -30.39 25.64 3.43
N GLY A 448 -31.04 25.44 2.29
CA GLY A 448 -31.61 26.52 1.47
C GLY A 448 -30.60 27.22 0.57
N ILE A 449 -29.48 26.57 0.23
CA ILE A 449 -28.51 27.07 -0.76
C ILE A 449 -29.06 26.91 -2.20
N GLY A 450 -29.92 25.91 -2.39
CA GLY A 450 -30.48 25.53 -3.68
C GLY A 450 -29.68 24.42 -4.35
N VAL A 451 -30.36 23.30 -4.63
CA VAL A 451 -29.78 22.12 -5.29
C VAL A 451 -29.15 22.48 -6.64
N GLU A 452 -29.80 23.36 -7.40
CA GLU A 452 -29.32 23.83 -8.72
C GLU A 452 -27.95 24.51 -8.64
N THR A 453 -27.72 25.35 -7.62
CA THR A 453 -26.44 26.05 -7.40
C THR A 453 -25.32 25.05 -7.15
N ILE A 454 -25.58 24.04 -6.30
CA ILE A 454 -24.59 23.04 -5.93
C ILE A 454 -24.31 22.11 -7.12
N GLN A 455 -25.34 21.63 -7.83
CA GLN A 455 -25.19 20.80 -9.03
C GLN A 455 -24.46 21.53 -10.14
N ALA A 456 -24.74 22.82 -10.36
CA ALA A 456 -24.03 23.62 -11.33
C ALA A 456 -22.58 23.92 -10.91
N THR A 457 -22.21 23.72 -9.64
CA THR A 457 -20.82 23.74 -9.16
C THR A 457 -20.14 22.39 -9.42
N ILE A 458 -20.83 21.27 -9.16
CA ILE A 458 -20.36 19.91 -9.48
C ILE A 458 -20.09 19.75 -10.98
N ALA A 459 -20.98 20.24 -11.83
CA ALA A 459 -20.87 20.13 -13.28
C ALA A 459 -19.72 20.96 -13.88
N ALA A 460 -19.23 21.97 -13.16
CA ALA A 460 -18.10 22.78 -13.60
C ALA A 460 -16.75 22.31 -13.03
N LEU A 461 -16.77 21.34 -12.12
CA LEU A 461 -15.58 20.73 -11.55
C LEU A 461 -14.86 19.91 -12.65
N PRO A 462 -13.52 19.99 -12.77
CA PRO A 462 -12.75 19.09 -13.61
C PRO A 462 -13.09 17.62 -13.30
N ASP A 463 -13.09 16.75 -14.32
CA ASP A 463 -13.47 15.34 -14.13
C ASP A 463 -12.37 14.52 -13.45
N ASP A 464 -11.11 14.87 -13.68
CA ASP A 464 -9.95 14.06 -13.27
C ASP A 464 -9.26 14.54 -11.98
N ASP A 465 -9.65 15.72 -11.46
CA ASP A 465 -9.05 16.33 -10.27
C ASP A 465 -10.18 16.80 -9.31
N PHE A 466 -9.99 16.68 -7.99
CA PHE A 466 -10.92 17.12 -6.92
C PHE A 466 -12.11 16.19 -6.57
N HIS A 467 -11.89 14.88 -6.57
CA HIS A 467 -12.90 13.89 -6.20
C HIS A 467 -13.48 14.07 -4.78
N GLU A 468 -12.66 14.52 -3.83
CA GLU A 468 -13.04 14.86 -2.47
C GLU A 468 -14.00 16.07 -2.42
N VAL A 469 -13.75 17.09 -3.25
CA VAL A 469 -14.63 18.26 -3.39
C VAL A 469 -15.96 17.83 -4.01
N ARG A 470 -15.93 17.01 -5.06
CA ARG A 470 -17.13 16.46 -5.70
C ARG A 470 -18.00 15.68 -4.71
N ALA A 471 -17.39 14.80 -3.92
CA ALA A 471 -18.10 14.02 -2.91
C ALA A 471 -18.74 14.91 -1.84
N THR A 472 -18.04 15.97 -1.40
CA THR A 472 -18.54 16.93 -0.42
C THR A 472 -19.70 17.78 -0.96
N LEU A 473 -19.60 18.26 -2.19
CA LEU A 473 -20.71 18.94 -2.87
C LEU A 473 -21.91 18.00 -3.05
N THR A 474 -21.67 16.75 -3.39
CA THR A 474 -22.72 15.73 -3.52
C THR A 474 -23.43 15.54 -2.19
N ARG A 475 -22.71 15.40 -1.06
CA ARG A 475 -23.32 15.35 0.29
C ARG A 475 -24.28 16.52 0.55
N LEU A 476 -23.90 17.73 0.15
CA LEU A 476 -24.78 18.91 0.29
C LEU A 476 -26.05 18.80 -0.57
N VAL A 477 -25.95 18.29 -1.81
CA VAL A 477 -27.14 18.01 -2.64
C VAL A 477 -28.07 17.04 -1.92
N ILE A 478 -27.54 15.95 -1.37
CA ILE A 478 -28.33 14.96 -0.63
C ILE A 478 -29.02 15.63 0.56
N ARG A 479 -28.31 16.45 1.34
CA ARG A 479 -28.90 17.17 2.48
C ARG A 479 -30.05 18.08 2.09
N GLU A 480 -29.87 18.89 1.05
CA GLU A 480 -30.90 19.81 0.57
C GLU A 480 -32.15 19.04 0.14
N GLN A 481 -31.99 17.93 -0.58
CA GLN A 481 -33.10 17.08 -1.00
C GLN A 481 -33.80 16.40 0.19
N VAL A 482 -33.04 15.84 1.14
CA VAL A 482 -33.58 15.18 2.34
C VAL A 482 -34.29 16.18 3.25
N SER A 483 -33.77 17.40 3.36
CA SER A 483 -34.43 18.50 4.09
C SER A 483 -35.74 18.93 3.42
N GLY A 484 -35.87 18.69 2.11
CA GLY A 484 -37.13 18.80 1.35
C GLY A 484 -38.07 17.58 1.49
N GLY A 485 -37.71 16.56 2.28
CA GLY A 485 -38.52 15.35 2.50
C GLY A 485 -38.22 14.20 1.54
N ALA A 486 -37.16 14.27 0.73
CA ALA A 486 -36.75 13.17 -0.13
C ALA A 486 -36.12 12.01 0.67
N ASP A 487 -36.25 10.79 0.15
CA ASP A 487 -35.55 9.61 0.69
C ASP A 487 -34.05 9.67 0.35
N ALA A 488 -33.19 9.65 1.37
CA ALA A 488 -31.73 9.73 1.22
C ALA A 488 -31.14 8.51 0.48
N VAL A 489 -31.73 7.34 0.66
CA VAL A 489 -31.18 6.05 0.19
C VAL A 489 -30.98 6.00 -1.33
N PRO A 490 -31.98 6.27 -2.19
CA PRO A 490 -31.79 6.22 -3.64
C PRO A 490 -30.80 7.27 -4.15
N ILE A 491 -30.75 8.45 -3.54
CA ILE A 491 -29.82 9.53 -3.93
C ILE A 491 -28.37 9.14 -3.60
N LEU A 492 -28.16 8.56 -2.41
CA LEU A 492 -26.87 7.99 -2.01
C LEU A 492 -26.47 6.85 -2.94
N ALA A 493 -27.41 5.97 -3.28
CA ALA A 493 -27.17 4.84 -4.17
C ALA A 493 -26.70 5.33 -5.55
N GLU A 494 -27.39 6.28 -6.17
CA GLU A 494 -27.01 6.85 -7.48
C GLU A 494 -25.58 7.42 -7.46
N SER A 495 -25.23 8.13 -6.40
CA SER A 495 -23.91 8.74 -6.22
C SER A 495 -22.80 7.69 -6.07
N LEU A 496 -23.04 6.63 -5.30
CA LEU A 496 -22.10 5.52 -5.12
C LEU A 496 -22.02 4.60 -6.34
N MET A 497 -23.11 4.46 -7.11
CA MET A 497 -23.12 3.71 -8.36
C MET A 497 -22.16 4.31 -9.40
N ALA A 498 -21.95 5.64 -9.39
CA ALA A 498 -20.94 6.27 -10.23
C ALA A 498 -19.52 5.75 -9.91
N CYS A 499 -19.24 5.43 -8.65
CA CYS A 499 -17.96 4.81 -8.24
C CYS A 499 -17.84 3.38 -8.76
N LEU A 500 -18.91 2.59 -8.68
CA LEU A 500 -18.94 1.19 -9.16
C LEU A 500 -18.88 1.08 -10.69
N ASP A 501 -19.35 2.11 -11.41
CA ASP A 501 -19.28 2.22 -12.87
C ASP A 501 -17.93 2.76 -13.37
N GLY A 502 -17.02 3.12 -12.46
CA GLY A 502 -15.74 3.75 -12.78
C GLY A 502 -15.86 5.17 -13.34
N ARG A 503 -17.02 5.83 -13.19
CA ARG A 503 -17.22 7.26 -13.51
C ARG A 503 -16.68 8.18 -12.42
N ALA A 504 -16.45 7.65 -11.23
CA ALA A 504 -15.73 8.27 -10.14
C ALA A 504 -14.78 7.23 -9.51
N PRO A 505 -13.67 7.64 -8.88
CA PRO A 505 -12.84 6.72 -8.12
C PRO A 505 -13.56 6.21 -6.88
N LEU A 506 -13.18 5.03 -6.39
CA LEU A 506 -13.82 4.42 -5.22
C LEU A 506 -13.68 5.24 -3.96
N GLU A 507 -12.58 5.98 -3.83
CA GLU A 507 -12.28 6.95 -2.78
C GLU A 507 -13.42 7.95 -2.62
N SER A 508 -14.06 8.38 -3.72
CA SER A 508 -15.19 9.29 -3.66
C SER A 508 -16.33 8.74 -2.81
N GLY A 509 -16.52 7.42 -2.79
CA GLY A 509 -17.51 6.79 -1.92
C GLY A 509 -17.13 6.87 -0.44
N ASP A 510 -15.84 6.74 -0.10
CA ASP A 510 -15.36 6.92 1.27
C ASP A 510 -15.62 8.36 1.73
N TRP A 511 -15.31 9.35 0.88
CA TRP A 511 -15.58 10.77 1.16
C TRP A 511 -17.07 11.11 1.21
N LEU A 512 -17.89 10.51 0.35
CA LEU A 512 -19.33 10.73 0.31
C LEU A 512 -20.00 10.21 1.59
N LEU A 513 -19.52 9.07 2.09
CA LEU A 513 -20.07 8.42 3.28
C LEU A 513 -19.47 8.94 4.59
N ALA A 514 -18.36 9.67 4.51
CA ALA A 514 -17.78 10.38 5.66
C ALA A 514 -18.81 11.36 6.25
N ASP A 515 -19.01 11.27 7.56
CA ASP A 515 -19.90 12.13 8.35
C ASP A 515 -21.40 12.09 7.98
N ILE A 516 -21.87 11.10 7.21
CA ILE A 516 -23.32 10.98 6.95
C ILE A 516 -24.09 10.78 8.27
N PRO A 517 -25.19 11.52 8.50
CA PRO A 517 -26.01 11.33 9.68
C PRO A 517 -26.54 9.90 9.74
N SER A 518 -26.32 9.20 10.86
CA SER A 518 -26.83 7.84 11.06
C SER A 518 -28.35 7.75 10.90
N ALA A 519 -29.08 8.84 11.18
CA ALA A 519 -30.51 8.95 10.96
C ALA A 519 -30.94 8.73 9.49
N TRP A 520 -30.09 9.05 8.51
CA TRP A 520 -30.39 8.82 7.10
C TRP A 520 -30.35 7.35 6.70
N LEU A 521 -29.64 6.53 7.49
CA LEU A 521 -29.45 5.09 7.27
C LEU A 521 -30.01 4.26 8.43
N ALA A 522 -30.79 4.87 9.32
CA ALA A 522 -31.43 4.20 10.44
C ALA A 522 -32.50 3.20 9.94
N GLY A 523 -32.87 2.26 10.80
CA GLY A 523 -33.83 1.21 10.44
C GLY A 523 -33.25 0.26 9.39
N GLY A 524 -34.01 0.05 8.31
CA GLY A 524 -33.63 -0.76 7.15
C GLY A 524 -32.89 0.03 6.06
N GLY A 525 -32.69 1.34 6.22
CA GLY A 525 -32.08 2.21 5.22
C GLY A 525 -30.70 1.74 4.76
N LYS A 526 -29.84 1.28 5.68
CA LYS A 526 -28.53 0.70 5.35
C LYS A 526 -28.65 -0.56 4.48
N ALA A 527 -29.55 -1.47 4.82
CA ALA A 527 -29.80 -2.69 4.06
C ALA A 527 -30.41 -2.38 2.68
N ARG A 528 -31.32 -1.40 2.59
CA ARG A 528 -31.84 -0.90 1.31
C ARG A 528 -30.74 -0.35 0.42
N LEU A 529 -29.87 0.52 0.96
CA LEU A 529 -28.73 1.07 0.22
C LEU A 529 -27.83 -0.05 -0.30
N ARG A 530 -27.50 -1.04 0.54
CA ARG A 530 -26.74 -2.23 0.13
C ARG A 530 -27.40 -2.95 -1.05
N LEU A 531 -28.71 -3.22 -0.99
CA LEU A 531 -29.42 -3.96 -2.03
C LEU A 531 -29.47 -3.21 -3.36
N LEU A 532 -29.69 -1.89 -3.34
CA LEU A 532 -29.65 -1.06 -4.56
C LEU A 532 -28.26 -1.08 -5.20
N LEU A 533 -27.19 -1.00 -4.39
CA LEU A 533 -25.82 -1.06 -4.89
C LEU A 533 -25.47 -2.44 -5.46
N LEU A 534 -25.91 -3.52 -4.82
CA LEU A 534 -25.71 -4.88 -5.30
C LEU A 534 -26.49 -5.14 -6.59
N GLU A 535 -27.75 -4.71 -6.68
CA GLU A 535 -28.55 -4.79 -7.90
C GLU A 535 -27.83 -4.10 -9.06
N PHE A 536 -27.33 -2.89 -8.84
CA PHE A 536 -26.55 -2.16 -9.85
C PHE A 536 -25.27 -2.91 -10.22
N ALA A 537 -24.49 -3.37 -9.25
CA ALA A 537 -23.26 -4.11 -9.52
C ALA A 537 -23.54 -5.40 -10.32
N PHE A 538 -24.57 -6.15 -9.95
CA PHE A 538 -24.98 -7.35 -10.68
C PHE A 538 -25.42 -7.03 -12.12
N SER A 539 -26.10 -5.90 -12.34
CA SER A 539 -26.46 -5.43 -13.69
C SER A 539 -25.24 -5.08 -14.55
N ARG A 540 -24.13 -4.68 -13.92
CA ARG A 540 -22.84 -4.45 -14.58
C ARG A 540 -21.97 -5.71 -14.65
N GLY A 541 -22.53 -6.86 -14.29
CA GLY A 541 -21.88 -8.16 -14.39
C GLY A 541 -20.91 -8.49 -13.25
N TRP A 542 -20.92 -7.74 -12.14
CA TRP A 542 -20.06 -8.06 -10.99
C TRP A 542 -20.45 -9.43 -10.39
N GLY A 543 -19.45 -10.28 -10.16
CA GLY A 543 -19.59 -11.53 -9.44
C GLY A 543 -19.29 -11.39 -7.96
N VAL A 544 -19.60 -12.43 -7.19
CA VAL A 544 -19.40 -12.43 -5.72
C VAL A 544 -17.92 -12.30 -5.37
N ALA A 545 -17.04 -12.96 -6.12
CA ALA A 545 -15.60 -12.90 -5.90
C ALA A 545 -15.03 -11.49 -6.12
N GLU A 546 -15.48 -10.79 -7.16
CA GLU A 546 -15.04 -9.42 -7.48
C GLU A 546 -15.56 -8.43 -6.43
N LEU A 547 -16.80 -8.55 -5.98
CA LEU A 547 -17.35 -7.71 -4.91
C LEU A 547 -16.60 -7.92 -3.58
N ARG A 548 -16.22 -9.15 -3.26
CA ARG A 548 -15.36 -9.43 -2.09
C ARG A 548 -13.99 -8.80 -2.20
N GLN A 549 -13.38 -8.86 -3.39
CA GLN A 549 -12.09 -8.23 -3.63
C GLN A 549 -12.21 -6.70 -3.46
N LEU A 550 -13.26 -6.11 -4.03
CA LEU A 550 -13.56 -4.69 -3.92
C LEU A 550 -13.81 -4.26 -2.46
N ALA A 551 -14.49 -5.09 -1.66
CA ALA A 551 -14.69 -4.86 -0.22
C ALA A 551 -13.39 -4.94 0.60
N ARG A 552 -12.33 -5.59 0.10
CA ARG A 552 -11.02 -5.55 0.75
C ARG A 552 -10.29 -4.24 0.46
N GLU A 553 -10.51 -3.68 -0.72
CA GLU A 553 -9.79 -2.52 -1.24
C GLU A 553 -10.41 -1.18 -0.82
N SER A 554 -11.73 -1.14 -0.58
CA SER A 554 -12.46 0.08 -0.21
C SER A 554 -13.21 -0.06 1.11
N ALA A 555 -13.05 0.94 1.99
CA ALA A 555 -13.61 0.91 3.34
C ALA A 555 -15.13 1.03 3.33
N TRP A 556 -15.70 1.93 2.52
CA TRP A 556 -17.14 2.06 2.42
C TRP A 556 -17.81 0.81 1.87
N VAL A 557 -17.19 0.21 0.84
CA VAL A 557 -17.67 -1.02 0.26
C VAL A 557 -17.73 -2.12 1.31
N ARG A 558 -16.66 -2.24 2.11
CA ARG A 558 -16.60 -3.15 3.27
C ARG A 558 -17.75 -2.91 4.24
N THR A 559 -18.00 -1.65 4.61
CA THR A 559 -19.08 -1.28 5.54
C THR A 559 -20.46 -1.78 5.08
N PHE A 560 -20.74 -1.77 3.78
CA PHE A 560 -22.03 -2.22 3.23
C PHE A 560 -22.06 -3.69 2.82
N TRP A 561 -20.94 -4.32 2.50
CA TRP A 561 -20.91 -5.70 2.00
C TRP A 561 -20.38 -6.73 3.00
N SER A 562 -19.58 -6.34 4.00
CA SER A 562 -18.96 -7.29 4.96
C SER A 562 -19.51 -7.22 6.38
N ALA A 563 -20.16 -6.12 6.78
CA ALA A 563 -20.53 -5.91 8.18
C ALA A 563 -21.65 -6.83 8.69
N GLU A 564 -22.50 -7.34 7.80
CA GLU A 564 -23.74 -8.05 8.18
C GLU A 564 -23.96 -9.33 7.36
N SER A 565 -22.98 -9.79 6.60
CA SER A 565 -23.24 -10.64 5.44
C SER A 565 -22.19 -11.73 5.29
N SER A 566 -22.59 -12.98 5.51
CA SER A 566 -21.80 -14.14 5.09
C SER A 566 -21.63 -14.10 3.57
N ASP A 567 -20.55 -14.73 3.08
CA ASP A 567 -20.34 -14.91 1.64
C ASP A 567 -21.56 -15.53 0.96
N ASP A 568 -22.29 -16.40 1.68
CA ASP A 568 -23.52 -17.04 1.23
C ASP A 568 -24.62 -16.03 0.93
N SER A 569 -24.77 -14.98 1.74
CA SER A 569 -25.81 -13.95 1.50
C SER A 569 -25.58 -13.19 0.18
N LEU A 570 -24.31 -12.91 -0.19
CA LEU A 570 -24.00 -12.29 -1.48
C LEU A 570 -24.28 -13.25 -2.64
N ALA A 571 -23.99 -14.54 -2.45
CA ALA A 571 -24.28 -15.58 -3.42
C ALA A 571 -25.79 -15.77 -3.64
N GLN A 572 -26.57 -15.76 -2.56
CA GLN A 572 -28.03 -15.78 -2.58
C GLN A 572 -28.60 -14.56 -3.30
N LEU A 573 -28.16 -13.35 -2.97
CA LEU A 573 -28.63 -12.13 -3.64
C LEU A 573 -28.25 -12.10 -5.12
N ARG A 574 -27.06 -12.60 -5.48
CA ARG A 574 -26.63 -12.73 -6.88
C ARG A 574 -27.53 -13.71 -7.64
N TRP A 575 -27.83 -14.85 -7.03
CA TRP A 575 -28.71 -15.87 -7.61
C TRP A 575 -30.14 -15.34 -7.76
N LEU A 576 -30.66 -14.67 -6.74
CA LEU A 576 -31.96 -13.99 -6.77
C LEU A 576 -32.06 -12.97 -7.90
N TRP A 577 -31.01 -12.15 -8.09
CA TRP A 577 -30.94 -11.21 -9.19
C TRP A 577 -30.98 -11.92 -10.55
N GLN A 578 -30.24 -13.03 -10.72
CA GLN A 578 -30.24 -13.79 -11.96
C GLN A 578 -31.62 -14.39 -12.29
N GLN A 579 -32.40 -14.73 -11.26
CA GLN A 579 -33.76 -15.23 -11.41
C GLN A 579 -34.83 -14.13 -11.54
N SER A 580 -34.45 -12.84 -11.40
CA SER A 580 -35.42 -11.72 -11.37
C SER A 580 -36.22 -11.56 -12.67
N GLU A 581 -35.68 -12.00 -13.81
CA GLU A 581 -36.36 -11.98 -15.10
C GLU A 581 -37.37 -13.14 -15.26
N SER A 582 -36.99 -14.35 -14.84
CA SER A 582 -37.84 -15.55 -14.97
C SER A 582 -38.86 -15.71 -13.85
N ARG A 583 -38.58 -15.11 -12.68
CA ARG A 583 -39.43 -15.09 -11.47
C ARG A 583 -40.05 -16.46 -11.15
N PRO A 584 -39.24 -17.53 -11.00
CA PRO A 584 -39.74 -18.89 -10.77
C PRO A 584 -40.68 -19.01 -9.55
N TRP A 585 -40.47 -18.16 -8.54
CA TRP A 585 -41.33 -18.10 -7.35
C TRP A 585 -42.75 -17.57 -7.61
N SER A 586 -43.04 -16.99 -8.78
CA SER A 586 -44.40 -16.52 -9.10
C SER A 586 -45.42 -17.66 -9.19
N ALA A 587 -44.95 -18.90 -9.35
CA ALA A 587 -45.80 -20.09 -9.29
C ALA A 587 -46.30 -20.39 -7.88
N ILE A 588 -45.57 -19.96 -6.83
CA ILE A 588 -45.91 -20.17 -5.42
C ILE A 588 -46.85 -19.05 -4.94
N GLY A 589 -46.59 -17.80 -5.33
CA GLY A 589 -47.46 -16.69 -4.98
C GLY A 589 -46.99 -15.33 -5.49
N PRO A 590 -47.78 -14.25 -5.29
CA PRO A 590 -47.47 -12.89 -5.71
C PRO A 590 -46.43 -12.22 -4.78
N ALA A 591 -45.24 -12.80 -4.69
CA ALA A 591 -44.15 -12.29 -3.87
C ALA A 591 -43.26 -11.29 -4.62
N MET A 592 -42.77 -10.31 -3.88
CA MET A 592 -41.78 -9.34 -4.30
C MET A 592 -40.40 -9.80 -3.84
N SER A 593 -39.40 -9.74 -4.72
CA SER A 593 -38.02 -10.00 -4.30
C SER A 593 -37.50 -8.87 -3.42
N VAL A 594 -36.52 -9.14 -2.56
CA VAL A 594 -35.93 -8.11 -1.70
C VAL A 594 -35.27 -6.97 -2.50
N LEU A 595 -34.78 -7.26 -3.70
CA LEU A 595 -34.19 -6.28 -4.62
C LEU A 595 -35.25 -5.28 -5.11
N GLU A 596 -36.46 -5.77 -5.43
CA GLU A 596 -37.60 -4.93 -5.78
C GLU A 596 -38.11 -4.16 -4.56
N LEU A 597 -38.17 -4.82 -3.40
CA LEU A 597 -38.66 -4.26 -2.14
C LEU A 597 -37.82 -3.05 -1.69
N ALA A 598 -36.50 -3.09 -1.91
CA ALA A 598 -35.58 -2.01 -1.53
C ALA A 598 -35.93 -0.65 -2.17
N ARG A 599 -36.66 -0.65 -3.29
CA ARG A 599 -37.12 0.55 -4.00
C ARG A 599 -38.31 1.25 -3.34
N PHE A 600 -38.98 0.60 -2.38
CA PHE A 600 -40.13 1.16 -1.66
C PHE A 600 -39.67 1.71 -0.29
N PRO A 601 -39.69 3.04 -0.07
CA PRO A 601 -39.07 3.65 1.11
C PRO A 601 -39.62 3.13 2.43
N ILE A 602 -40.93 3.18 2.60
CA ILE A 602 -41.58 2.83 3.88
C ILE A 602 -41.57 1.31 4.09
N LEU A 603 -42.05 0.56 3.10
CA LEU A 603 -42.21 -0.89 3.22
C LEU A 603 -40.85 -1.62 3.30
N GLY A 604 -39.91 -1.24 2.44
CA GLY A 604 -38.58 -1.82 2.44
C GLY A 604 -37.82 -1.50 3.72
N ASP A 605 -37.96 -0.28 4.26
CA ASP A 605 -37.26 0.12 5.49
C ASP A 605 -37.75 -0.69 6.68
N GLN A 606 -39.07 -0.82 6.84
CA GLN A 606 -39.66 -1.62 7.92
C GLN A 606 -39.30 -3.11 7.80
N ALA A 607 -39.44 -3.69 6.60
CA ALA A 607 -39.17 -5.10 6.39
C ALA A 607 -37.70 -5.47 6.63
N LEU A 608 -36.77 -4.64 6.12
CA LEU A 608 -35.33 -4.89 6.25
C LEU A 608 -34.78 -4.51 7.63
N ALA A 609 -35.43 -3.61 8.36
CA ALA A 609 -35.13 -3.37 9.77
C ALA A 609 -35.44 -4.61 10.63
N LEU A 610 -36.51 -5.33 10.29
CA LEU A 610 -36.92 -6.55 10.99
C LEU A 610 -36.10 -7.78 10.55
N TYR A 611 -35.84 -7.90 9.25
CA TYR A 611 -35.20 -9.07 8.64
C TYR A 611 -34.09 -8.65 7.66
N PRO A 612 -32.84 -8.48 8.13
CA PRO A 612 -31.72 -8.10 7.28
C PRO A 612 -31.33 -9.15 6.22
N ASP A 613 -31.68 -10.43 6.44
CA ASP A 613 -31.45 -11.57 5.54
C ASP A 613 -32.66 -11.90 4.65
N LEU A 614 -33.60 -10.96 4.50
CA LEU A 614 -34.80 -11.11 3.68
C LEU A 614 -34.46 -11.38 2.20
N LEU A 615 -35.16 -12.33 1.60
CA LEU A 615 -35.06 -12.68 0.18
C LEU A 615 -36.36 -12.39 -0.58
N TRP A 616 -37.51 -12.69 0.02
CA TRP A 616 -38.83 -12.37 -0.54
C TRP A 616 -39.81 -11.84 0.51
N TYR A 617 -40.68 -10.94 0.06
CA TYR A 617 -41.81 -10.40 0.79
C TYR A 617 -43.10 -10.75 0.06
N GLN A 618 -44.04 -11.42 0.72
CA GLN A 618 -45.35 -11.75 0.15
C GLN A 618 -46.48 -11.20 1.03
N PRO A 619 -47.29 -10.25 0.54
CA PRO A 619 -48.46 -9.79 1.27
C PRO A 619 -49.52 -10.90 1.31
N ILE A 620 -50.09 -11.16 2.49
CA ILE A 620 -51.19 -12.13 2.66
C ILE A 620 -52.53 -11.41 2.51
N ARG A 621 -53.34 -11.86 1.53
CA ARG A 621 -54.66 -11.27 1.24
C ARG A 621 -55.82 -11.99 1.90
N ASP A 622 -55.57 -13.15 2.48
CA ASP A 622 -56.60 -13.95 3.11
C ASP A 622 -57.03 -13.32 4.43
N ALA A 623 -58.23 -12.74 4.45
CA ALA A 623 -58.80 -12.10 5.63
C ALA A 623 -59.09 -13.09 6.78
N ALA A 624 -59.16 -14.40 6.52
CA ALA A 624 -59.29 -15.41 7.56
C ALA A 624 -57.98 -15.60 8.35
N ILE A 625 -56.86 -15.19 7.77
CA ILE A 625 -55.51 -15.38 8.30
C ILE A 625 -54.92 -14.04 8.74
N ALA A 626 -55.03 -13.01 7.91
CA ALA A 626 -54.54 -11.67 8.17
C ALA A 626 -55.52 -10.90 9.06
N SER A 627 -55.16 -10.66 10.32
CA SER A 627 -55.96 -9.82 11.23
C SER A 627 -55.73 -8.33 11.00
N SER A 628 -54.62 -7.97 10.34
CA SER A 628 -54.31 -6.62 9.85
C SER A 628 -53.68 -6.68 8.45
N ALA A 629 -53.73 -5.56 7.73
CA ALA A 629 -53.07 -5.40 6.44
C ALA A 629 -51.51 -5.47 6.52
N GLU A 630 -50.95 -5.54 7.73
CA GLU A 630 -49.52 -5.60 8.00
C GLU A 630 -48.99 -7.04 8.11
N GLU A 631 -49.87 -8.04 8.08
CA GLU A 631 -49.48 -9.44 8.14
C GLU A 631 -48.95 -9.93 6.78
N ALA A 632 -47.63 -9.85 6.62
CA ALA A 632 -46.92 -10.41 5.47
C ALA A 632 -46.16 -11.68 5.83
N LEU A 633 -45.91 -12.49 4.80
CA LEU A 633 -44.99 -13.60 4.85
C LEU A 633 -43.61 -13.11 4.40
N PHE A 634 -42.60 -13.37 5.22
CA PHE A 634 -41.21 -13.03 4.94
C PHE A 634 -40.45 -14.33 4.69
N VAL A 635 -39.70 -14.41 3.59
CA VAL A 635 -38.84 -15.56 3.31
C VAL A 635 -37.41 -15.06 3.37
N THR A 636 -36.66 -15.53 4.37
CA THR A 636 -35.27 -15.13 4.62
C THR A 636 -34.31 -16.26 4.28
N ALA A 637 -33.01 -15.98 4.28
CA ALA A 637 -31.98 -17.01 4.08
C ALA A 637 -32.08 -18.15 5.12
N SER A 638 -32.56 -17.82 6.32
CA SER A 638 -32.67 -18.74 7.46
C SER A 638 -33.97 -19.56 7.48
N GLY A 639 -34.95 -19.22 6.65
CA GLY A 639 -36.24 -19.91 6.60
C GLY A 639 -37.43 -19.00 6.32
N VAL A 640 -38.64 -19.52 6.50
CA VAL A 640 -39.88 -18.78 6.31
C VAL A 640 -40.32 -18.17 7.65
N VAL A 641 -40.75 -16.91 7.65
CA VAL A 641 -41.15 -16.16 8.85
C VAL A 641 -42.56 -15.61 8.69
N PHE A 642 -43.41 -15.89 9.67
CA PHE A 642 -44.77 -15.35 9.74
C PHE A 642 -45.10 -14.91 11.17
N ARG A 643 -45.65 -13.69 11.33
CA ARG A 643 -45.93 -13.07 12.65
C ARG A 643 -44.73 -13.14 13.62
N HIS A 644 -43.55 -12.81 13.12
CA HIS A 644 -42.27 -12.87 13.86
C HIS A 644 -41.86 -14.24 14.38
N ARG A 645 -42.47 -15.33 13.89
CA ARG A 645 -42.04 -16.70 14.20
C ARG A 645 -41.31 -17.31 13.02
N HIS A 646 -40.08 -17.76 13.28
CA HIS A 646 -39.29 -18.51 12.31
C HIS A 646 -39.83 -19.95 12.22
N LEU A 647 -40.06 -20.39 10.99
CA LEU A 647 -40.46 -21.74 10.67
C LEU A 647 -39.18 -22.49 10.32
N ALA A 648 -38.78 -23.40 11.19
CA ALA A 648 -37.55 -24.17 11.02
C ALA A 648 -37.59 -24.96 9.71
N SER A 649 -36.45 -25.04 9.01
CA SER A 649 -36.27 -25.83 7.77
C SER A 649 -36.70 -27.28 7.95
N ASP A 650 -36.51 -27.81 9.16
CA ASP A 650 -36.71 -29.21 9.54
C ASP A 650 -38.11 -29.47 10.11
N ALA A 651 -38.99 -28.46 10.09
CA ALA A 651 -40.33 -28.59 10.61
C ALA A 651 -41.10 -29.69 9.83
N ALA A 652 -41.74 -30.58 10.59
CA ALA A 652 -42.68 -31.54 10.04
C ALA A 652 -43.78 -30.84 9.23
N ASP A 653 -44.39 -31.56 8.29
CA ASP A 653 -45.45 -31.05 7.44
C ASP A 653 -46.55 -30.32 8.25
N PRO A 654 -47.10 -29.21 7.73
CA PRO A 654 -48.10 -28.43 8.45
C PRO A 654 -49.35 -29.27 8.74
N ILE A 655 -49.81 -29.22 9.98
CA ILE A 655 -50.97 -29.99 10.45
C ILE A 655 -52.13 -29.01 10.68
N VAL A 656 -53.23 -29.17 9.94
CA VAL A 656 -54.48 -28.44 10.18
C VAL A 656 -55.40 -29.30 11.03
N LYS A 657 -55.61 -28.91 12.28
CA LYS A 657 -56.52 -29.59 13.21
C LYS A 657 -57.85 -28.87 13.30
N ARG A 658 -58.95 -29.57 13.09
CA ARG A 658 -60.31 -29.07 13.37
C ARG A 658 -60.67 -29.35 14.82
N TYR A 659 -61.18 -28.36 15.54
CA TYR A 659 -61.74 -28.52 16.87
C TYR A 659 -63.04 -27.74 17.01
N ARG A 660 -63.95 -28.25 17.83
CA ARG A 660 -65.29 -27.68 18.02
C ARG A 660 -65.30 -26.78 19.24
N ARG A 661 -65.66 -25.51 19.10
CA ARG A 661 -65.98 -24.61 20.23
C ARG A 661 -67.49 -24.37 20.28
N GLU A 662 -67.98 -23.86 21.41
CA GLU A 662 -69.40 -23.48 21.58
C GLU A 662 -69.86 -22.44 20.54
N SER A 663 -68.94 -21.62 20.03
CA SER A 663 -69.19 -20.58 19.01
C SER A 663 -69.08 -21.06 17.55
N GLY A 664 -68.81 -22.34 17.30
CA GLY A 664 -68.63 -22.91 15.96
C GLY A 664 -67.36 -23.74 15.82
N ASP A 665 -67.15 -24.31 14.63
CA ASP A 665 -65.91 -25.01 14.31
C ASP A 665 -64.76 -24.01 14.15
N ARG A 666 -63.60 -24.35 14.71
CA ARG A 666 -62.35 -23.60 14.59
C ARG A 666 -61.27 -24.53 14.06
N TYR A 667 -60.31 -23.95 13.36
CA TYR A 667 -59.18 -24.67 12.80
C TYR A 667 -57.90 -24.15 13.44
N GLU A 668 -57.01 -25.04 13.86
CA GLU A 668 -55.66 -24.72 14.34
C GLU A 668 -54.66 -25.22 13.30
N LEU A 669 -53.96 -24.30 12.65
CA LEU A 669 -52.80 -24.63 11.84
C LEU A 669 -51.58 -24.70 12.77
N ILE A 670 -50.91 -25.85 12.78
CA ILE A 670 -49.68 -26.11 13.52
C ILE A 670 -48.57 -26.35 12.52
N TYR A 671 -47.53 -25.50 12.54
CA TYR A 671 -46.34 -25.67 11.71
C TYR A 671 -45.09 -25.32 12.53
N GLY A 672 -44.37 -26.34 12.99
CA GLY A 672 -43.32 -26.16 14.01
C GLY A 672 -43.87 -25.49 15.28
N GLU A 673 -43.32 -24.33 15.64
CA GLU A 673 -43.76 -23.53 16.80
C GLU A 673 -44.92 -22.56 16.47
N LEU A 674 -45.27 -22.41 15.20
CA LEU A 674 -46.40 -21.58 14.79
C LEU A 674 -47.71 -22.31 15.08
N ARG A 675 -48.59 -21.65 15.82
CA ARG A 675 -49.97 -22.08 16.06
C ARG A 675 -50.90 -20.93 15.68
N LEU A 676 -51.77 -21.16 14.71
CA LEU A 676 -52.71 -20.16 14.22
C LEU A 676 -54.14 -20.69 14.33
N GLU A 677 -54.96 -20.04 15.15
CA GLU A 677 -56.40 -20.29 15.18
C GLU A 677 -57.08 -19.49 14.05
N THR A 678 -57.86 -20.18 13.22
CA THR A 678 -58.56 -19.63 12.06
C THR A 678 -60.04 -20.07 12.06
N ALA A 679 -60.90 -19.27 11.45
CA ALA A 679 -62.34 -19.58 11.34
C ALA A 679 -62.61 -20.62 10.23
N GLU A 680 -61.76 -20.66 9.20
CA GLU A 680 -61.83 -21.56 8.06
C GLU A 680 -60.56 -22.43 8.00
N PRO A 681 -60.59 -23.61 7.34
CA PRO A 681 -59.39 -24.42 7.21
C PRO A 681 -58.31 -23.68 6.42
N ALA A 682 -57.20 -23.34 7.08
CA ALA A 682 -56.05 -22.67 6.46
C ALA A 682 -55.19 -23.61 5.58
N THR A 683 -55.82 -24.48 4.79
CA THR A 683 -55.14 -25.51 3.98
C THR A 683 -54.29 -24.89 2.88
N ASP A 684 -54.79 -23.87 2.20
CA ASP A 684 -54.07 -23.19 1.12
C ASP A 684 -52.83 -22.45 1.65
N PHE A 685 -52.95 -21.83 2.84
CA PHE A 685 -51.81 -21.19 3.49
C PHE A 685 -50.79 -22.19 4.02
N ALA A 686 -51.24 -23.34 4.54
CA ALA A 686 -50.35 -24.43 4.90
C ALA A 686 -49.54 -24.93 3.68
N ALA A 687 -50.20 -25.13 2.54
CA ALA A 687 -49.55 -25.50 1.29
C ALA A 687 -48.55 -24.43 0.83
N LEU A 688 -48.93 -23.14 0.91
CA LEU A 688 -48.06 -22.02 0.59
C LEU A 688 -46.77 -22.02 1.44
N LEU A 689 -46.87 -22.22 2.76
CA LEU A 689 -45.71 -22.30 3.65
C LEU A 689 -44.78 -23.46 3.27
N GLN A 690 -45.35 -24.62 2.96
CA GLN A 690 -44.60 -25.81 2.55
C GLN A 690 -43.90 -25.61 1.20
N GLU A 691 -44.58 -24.99 0.23
CA GLU A 691 -44.01 -24.68 -1.08
C GLU A 691 -42.85 -23.69 -0.98
N TRP A 692 -42.97 -22.64 -0.17
CA TRP A 692 -41.87 -21.71 0.08
C TRP A 692 -40.67 -22.39 0.75
N ASN A 693 -40.91 -23.20 1.79
CA ASN A 693 -39.83 -23.92 2.48
C ASN A 693 -39.12 -24.89 1.53
N ARG A 694 -39.89 -25.61 0.71
CA ARG A 694 -39.37 -26.52 -0.32
C ARG A 694 -38.54 -25.76 -1.35
N TYR A 695 -39.07 -24.69 -1.91
CA TYR A 695 -38.38 -23.87 -2.90
C TYR A 695 -37.08 -23.27 -2.34
N LEU A 696 -37.14 -22.69 -1.14
CA LEU A 696 -35.99 -22.08 -0.47
C LEU A 696 -34.85 -23.10 -0.30
N HIS A 697 -35.10 -24.22 0.36
CA HIS A 697 -34.05 -25.15 0.75
C HIS A 697 -33.64 -26.14 -0.35
N GLN A 698 -34.59 -26.65 -1.14
CA GLN A 698 -34.31 -27.70 -2.11
C GLN A 698 -33.88 -27.15 -3.48
N GLU A 699 -34.30 -25.93 -3.81
CA GLU A 699 -34.05 -25.34 -5.13
C GLU A 699 -33.10 -24.13 -5.03
N PHE A 700 -33.49 -23.11 -4.27
CA PHE A 700 -32.81 -21.82 -4.29
C PHE A 700 -31.43 -21.85 -3.60
N LEU A 701 -31.36 -22.27 -2.33
CA LEU A 701 -30.12 -22.23 -1.55
C LEU A 701 -29.04 -23.12 -2.17
N MET A 702 -29.40 -24.34 -2.58
CA MET A 702 -28.51 -25.28 -3.28
C MET A 702 -27.89 -24.66 -4.54
N GLN A 703 -28.67 -23.92 -5.33
CA GLN A 703 -28.18 -23.29 -6.56
C GLN A 703 -27.36 -22.04 -6.27
N SER A 704 -27.68 -21.31 -5.20
CA SER A 704 -26.95 -20.10 -4.82
C SER A 704 -25.47 -20.34 -4.51
N GLU A 705 -25.11 -21.51 -3.92
CA GLU A 705 -23.71 -21.86 -3.63
C GLU A 705 -22.82 -21.87 -4.87
N SER A 706 -23.39 -22.18 -6.04
CA SER A 706 -22.64 -22.15 -7.31
C SER A 706 -22.14 -20.75 -7.66
N MET A 707 -22.80 -19.70 -7.17
CA MET A 707 -22.41 -18.30 -7.41
C MET A 707 -21.14 -17.90 -6.67
N LEU A 708 -20.73 -18.62 -5.60
CA LEU A 708 -19.47 -18.37 -4.90
C LEU A 708 -18.25 -18.62 -5.80
N ARG A 709 -18.38 -19.51 -6.79
CA ARG A 709 -17.31 -19.88 -7.73
C ARG A 709 -17.34 -19.07 -9.03
N TYR A 710 -18.43 -18.36 -9.29
CA TYR A 710 -18.58 -17.56 -10.50
C TYR A 710 -17.62 -16.36 -10.47
N ARG A 711 -16.86 -16.20 -11.56
CA ARG A 711 -15.98 -15.04 -11.79
C ARG A 711 -16.36 -14.36 -13.09
N ALA A 712 -16.52 -13.05 -13.06
CA ALA A 712 -16.93 -12.27 -14.21
C ALA A 712 -15.71 -11.78 -15.01
N PRO A 713 -15.52 -12.21 -16.27
CA PRO A 713 -14.33 -11.85 -17.04
C PRO A 713 -14.21 -10.35 -17.39
N ALA A 714 -15.33 -9.62 -17.49
CA ALA A 714 -15.33 -8.22 -17.93
C ALA A 714 -14.97 -7.20 -16.83
N VAL A 715 -15.18 -7.56 -15.56
CA VAL A 715 -15.14 -6.61 -14.43
C VAL A 715 -13.72 -6.32 -13.95
N MET A 716 -12.77 -7.22 -14.23
CA MET A 716 -11.35 -6.97 -13.98
C MET A 716 -10.84 -5.72 -14.70
N GLY A 717 -11.45 -5.34 -15.84
CA GLY A 717 -11.11 -4.11 -16.56
C GLY A 717 -11.52 -2.83 -15.81
N LEU A 718 -12.60 -2.86 -15.03
CA LEU A 718 -13.07 -1.73 -14.22
C LEU A 718 -12.22 -1.57 -12.96
N LEU A 719 -11.96 -2.65 -12.23
CA LEU A 719 -11.04 -2.64 -11.07
C LEU A 719 -9.66 -2.07 -11.46
N ARG A 720 -9.19 -2.40 -12.67
CA ARG A 720 -7.94 -1.88 -13.24
C ARG A 720 -7.97 -0.41 -13.65
N ARG A 721 -9.13 0.25 -13.79
CA ARG A 721 -9.19 1.69 -14.08
C ARG A 721 -9.21 2.53 -12.83
N VAL A 722 -9.65 1.94 -11.73
CA VAL A 722 -10.13 2.68 -10.56
C VAL A 722 -9.01 3.06 -9.60
N ARG A 723 -7.91 2.31 -9.53
CA ARG A 723 -6.68 2.72 -8.83
C ARG A 723 -5.47 2.14 -9.55
N VAL A 724 -4.89 2.88 -10.48
CA VAL A 724 -3.57 2.55 -11.01
C VAL A 724 -2.58 3.54 -10.49
N THR A 725 -1.48 3.04 -9.94
CA THR A 725 -0.31 3.86 -9.65
C THR A 725 0.83 3.44 -10.57
N THR A 726 1.70 4.38 -10.88
CA THR A 726 2.92 4.13 -11.63
C THR A 726 4.07 4.13 -10.65
N CYS A 727 4.85 3.05 -10.62
CA CYS A 727 6.00 2.97 -9.75
C CYS A 727 7.01 4.07 -10.09
N ARG A 728 7.38 4.90 -9.11
CA ARG A 728 8.37 5.98 -9.33
C ARG A 728 9.76 5.47 -9.69
N GLU A 729 10.12 4.28 -9.24
CA GLU A 729 11.45 3.68 -9.52
C GLU A 729 11.51 2.97 -10.87
N CYS A 730 10.53 2.13 -11.20
CA CYS A 730 10.61 1.26 -12.39
C CYS A 730 9.56 1.56 -13.48
N GLY A 731 8.67 2.54 -13.27
CA GLY A 731 7.63 2.92 -14.23
C GLY A 731 6.52 1.88 -14.43
N THR A 732 6.53 0.77 -13.67
CA THR A 732 5.49 -0.26 -13.78
C THR A 732 4.15 0.29 -13.29
N VAL A 733 3.10 0.12 -14.10
CA VAL A 733 1.73 0.45 -13.71
C VAL A 733 1.11 -0.76 -13.00
N PHE A 734 0.57 -0.55 -11.80
CA PHE A 734 0.00 -1.62 -10.99
C PHE A 734 -1.16 -1.13 -10.13
N ALA A 735 -1.99 -2.07 -9.66
CA ALA A 735 -3.06 -1.78 -8.71
C ALA A 735 -2.48 -1.77 -7.29
N PRO A 736 -2.49 -0.63 -6.58
CA PRO A 736 -1.86 -0.50 -5.28
C PRO A 736 -2.67 -1.22 -4.19
N ARG A 737 -1.99 -1.92 -3.27
CA ARG A 737 -2.59 -2.54 -2.07
C ARG A 737 -1.90 -2.03 -0.81
N VAL A 738 -2.66 -1.46 0.13
CA VAL A 738 -2.13 -0.83 1.36
C VAL A 738 -1.43 -1.88 2.19
N GLY A 739 -0.14 -1.68 2.44
CA GLY A 739 0.69 -2.60 3.22
C GLY A 739 1.00 -3.94 2.56
N GLU A 740 0.67 -4.10 1.27
CA GLU A 740 0.85 -5.34 0.54
C GLU A 740 1.55 -5.13 -0.82
N LEU A 741 1.89 -6.25 -1.45
CA LEU A 741 2.35 -6.28 -2.84
C LEU A 741 1.17 -5.87 -3.74
N GLY A 742 1.38 -4.82 -4.52
CA GLY A 742 0.44 -4.42 -5.55
C GLY A 742 0.27 -5.51 -6.61
N GLU A 743 -0.82 -5.46 -7.36
CA GLU A 743 -1.10 -6.43 -8.41
C GLU A 743 -0.69 -5.88 -9.77
N ALA A 744 0.23 -6.57 -10.45
CA ALA A 744 0.72 -6.14 -11.75
C ALA A 744 -0.42 -6.12 -12.76
N ILE A 745 -0.65 -4.97 -13.38
CA ILE A 745 -1.65 -4.87 -14.44
C ILE A 745 -0.94 -5.29 -15.73
N VAL A 746 -1.18 -6.52 -16.16
CA VAL A 746 -0.76 -6.96 -17.49
C VAL A 746 -1.34 -5.96 -18.48
N ALA A 747 -0.47 -5.19 -19.14
CA ALA A 747 -0.85 -4.12 -20.04
C ALA A 747 -1.88 -4.66 -21.03
N ILE A 748 -3.14 -4.25 -20.85
CA ILE A 748 -4.15 -4.46 -21.88
C ILE A 748 -3.72 -3.52 -23.00
N PRO A 749 -3.46 -3.99 -24.22
CA PRO A 749 -3.07 -3.12 -25.33
C PRO A 749 -4.06 -1.97 -25.40
N ALA A 750 -3.54 -0.74 -25.44
CA ALA A 750 -4.35 0.47 -25.38
C ALA A 750 -5.47 0.37 -26.42
N ILE A 751 -6.72 0.35 -25.95
CA ILE A 751 -7.88 0.52 -26.83
C ILE A 751 -7.75 1.95 -27.37
N PRO A 752 -7.66 2.15 -28.70
CA PRO A 752 -7.55 3.49 -29.26
C PRO A 752 -8.73 4.31 -28.75
N ARG A 753 -8.43 5.44 -28.10
CA ARG A 753 -9.44 6.44 -27.74
C ARG A 753 -10.01 6.96 -29.06
N GLY A 754 -11.24 6.56 -29.38
CA GLY A 754 -12.01 7.04 -30.53
C GLY A 754 -12.55 8.44 -30.30
#